data_AF-A0A8X6SHL8-F1
#
_entry.id   AF-A0A8X6SHL8-F1
#
_cell.length_a   1.000
_cell.length_b   1.000
_cell.length_c   1.000
_cell.angle_alpha   90.00
_cell.angle_beta   90.00
_cell.angle_gamma   90.00
#
_symmetry.space_group_name_H-M   'P 1'
#
loop_
_entity.id
_entity.type
_entity.pdbx_description
1 polymer ?
#
loop_
_entity_poly.entity_id
_entity_poly.type
_entity_poly.pdbx_seq_one_letter_code
_entity_poly.pdbx_strand_id
1 'polypeptide(L)'
;MATCTGHSLPSWLIIKIQGQSMGVVLVLDQLSDVEIAVLLPDASELTDKDEDGQNEVSTGVFRESGGARCAHNMVPYHICRQAALGIVQQLVLSNGGDDDMGTLLGLMHTAPVLALDLKTHILKSLLYVLRESHRTRTVFRKVGGFVYVMSVLVSMEGCLAEPPKPPWNTVEKKEILILLRTLFHTLAMAMRYEPANARFFASEICHTSLTDTVRLLGCFSNHTSLEDSTEKISSLPDDHVFHLIFSMAKDTKPNIPSISTPLQRVSSETKPQTPDSPPVSSPNRRSGFTMNFAPPTPDPMIVHPGVVVSMHHLLPSVRYDANSQMALTLQMYLAEVLRSLVRSERNQQVMCESGLPGELLAHCHIALENENHTLHPPLQYILERLSAQSLEPKDLREFLRLGSPLCCTPFDEDAQDSLKSSGKSIRPANHRDGGPVPLTRVKTLVSMTTPRDCRLHGTSIMPPFVEFDMSSEGFSCLYLPSIAPQSISTPAVVGVGIVAMGSDASVIGGIGTGDRVFPPQTGLSFCTWICSEKFSDPHSDPHAIRLLTLVRNIQGRDEQLICLSIQISSRDKALLISTTETLMDQSSLDWEPEEREECCVRVWCPELLQEGQWHHLTIVLNRAVLKNSSVSVYMDGQHHSTQKLHYISQNPGGGAANLTVATSIFGFIGTPPQFRRQSKLLWKQGPCHLVEEVLSPVAIAMLYQLGPCYTGSVQAPTLSGVDVHQPLVAEEKIVFGINAAAVSVMTLAKIRRVYSKADCRSIAKMLGMSSHENATPIHILHNSGGHLSGPARCLGGILVGYLGARTFVPHPVSLTIDNVGGTATLLGLVAMAKDVEGLYAAVKALVCVVKSNRAAQQEMDRMKRYQTLAMLLKKKRSLLNSHILHLTFSLVGTVDSGRESTSIPNVSAFEDLLCDLEVWQDSPGDLQKSLYEHFCELAAESR
;
A
#
# COMPACT_ATOMS: atom_id res chain seq x y z
N MET A 1 -19.97 32.51 -64.71
CA MET A 1 -19.59 33.91 -64.42
C MET A 1 -19.61 34.11 -62.92
N ALA A 2 -18.63 34.87 -62.39
CA ALA A 2 -18.36 35.23 -60.98
C ALA A 2 -17.32 34.35 -60.27
N THR A 3 -16.08 34.83 -60.38
CA THR A 3 -14.81 34.42 -59.77
C THR A 3 -14.68 34.91 -58.33
N CYS A 4 -14.11 34.09 -57.44
CA CYS A 4 -13.20 34.55 -56.39
C CYS A 4 -12.08 33.51 -56.22
N THR A 5 -10.86 33.99 -56.38
CA THR A 5 -9.58 33.29 -56.46
C THR A 5 -8.93 33.14 -55.08
N GLY A 6 -8.15 32.06 -54.93
CA GLY A 6 -6.96 32.03 -54.08
C GLY A 6 -7.13 31.32 -52.74
N HIS A 7 -6.91 30.00 -52.74
CA HIS A 7 -6.07 29.26 -51.80
C HIS A 7 -5.87 27.87 -52.40
N SER A 8 -4.62 27.48 -52.60
CA SER A 8 -4.24 26.15 -53.08
C SER A 8 -4.69 25.10 -52.05
N LEU A 9 -5.65 24.26 -52.43
CA LEU A 9 -5.98 23.03 -51.71
C LEU A 9 -4.72 22.15 -51.63
N PRO A 10 -4.32 21.66 -50.44
CA PRO A 10 -3.22 20.69 -50.34
C PRO A 10 -3.70 19.31 -50.81
N SER A 11 -2.78 18.57 -51.42
CA SER A 11 -2.99 17.38 -52.27
C SER A 11 -3.48 16.10 -51.57
N TRP A 12 -4.24 16.16 -50.48
CA TRP A 12 -4.56 14.99 -49.64
C TRP A 12 -5.92 14.33 -49.91
N LEU A 13 -6.56 14.55 -51.08
CA LEU A 13 -7.71 13.74 -51.48
C LEU A 13 -8.03 13.84 -52.99
N ILE A 14 -7.34 13.08 -53.84
CA ILE A 14 -7.88 12.72 -55.17
C ILE A 14 -8.22 11.23 -55.17
N ILE A 15 -9.22 10.84 -54.39
CA ILE A 15 -10.12 9.74 -54.73
C ILE A 15 -11.53 10.12 -54.25
N LYS A 16 -12.24 10.94 -55.04
CA LYS A 16 -13.70 10.96 -55.01
C LYS A 16 -14.21 10.50 -56.36
N ILE A 17 -14.60 9.23 -56.36
CA ILE A 17 -15.38 8.50 -57.34
C ILE A 17 -16.34 9.44 -58.09
N GLN A 18 -16.08 9.65 -59.38
CA GLN A 18 -17.13 10.10 -60.29
C GLN A 18 -18.16 8.99 -60.38
N GLY A 19 -19.36 9.25 -59.87
CA GLY A 19 -20.62 8.74 -60.39
C GLY A 19 -20.77 7.22 -60.54
N GLN A 20 -21.65 6.67 -59.71
CA GLN A 20 -22.33 5.37 -59.81
C GLN A 20 -21.76 4.22 -58.98
N SER A 21 -22.70 3.68 -58.20
CA SER A 21 -22.67 2.45 -57.43
C SER A 21 -22.10 1.26 -58.23
N MET A 22 -20.89 0.82 -57.91
CA MET A 22 -20.49 -0.60 -57.87
C MET A 22 -19.23 -0.76 -57.00
N GLY A 23 -19.23 -1.81 -56.17
CA GLY A 23 -18.14 -2.11 -55.25
C GLY A 23 -16.82 -2.34 -55.97
N VAL A 24 -15.77 -1.67 -55.52
CA VAL A 24 -14.39 -1.90 -55.96
C VAL A 24 -13.64 -2.53 -54.78
N VAL A 25 -13.46 -3.84 -54.85
CA VAL A 25 -12.40 -4.55 -54.13
C VAL A 25 -11.10 -4.13 -54.82
N LEU A 26 -10.26 -3.34 -54.13
CA LEU A 26 -8.87 -3.16 -54.56
C LEU A 26 -8.20 -4.53 -54.50
N VAL A 27 -7.96 -5.13 -55.67
CA VAL A 27 -7.16 -6.35 -55.80
C VAL A 27 -5.71 -5.94 -55.56
N LEU A 28 -5.28 -6.03 -54.29
CA LEU A 28 -3.92 -5.76 -53.82
C LEU A 28 -2.86 -6.73 -54.38
N ASP A 29 -3.26 -7.73 -55.18
CA ASP A 29 -2.38 -8.73 -55.79
C ASP A 29 -1.66 -8.25 -57.08
N GLN A 30 -1.93 -7.03 -57.57
CA GLN A 30 -1.37 -6.54 -58.86
C GLN A 30 -0.55 -5.23 -58.77
N LEU A 31 -0.40 -4.64 -57.58
CA LEU A 31 0.42 -3.44 -57.40
C LEU A 31 1.83 -3.84 -56.93
N SER A 32 2.86 -3.21 -57.51
CA SER A 32 4.25 -3.49 -57.12
C SER A 32 4.57 -2.91 -55.74
N ASP A 33 5.47 -3.56 -55.00
CA ASP A 33 5.80 -3.27 -53.58
C ASP A 33 6.12 -1.80 -53.25
N VAL A 34 6.49 -1.00 -54.26
CA VAL A 34 6.85 0.42 -54.14
C VAL A 34 5.62 1.34 -54.26
N GLU A 35 4.60 0.97 -55.02
CA GLU A 35 3.44 1.83 -55.32
C GLU A 35 2.48 1.99 -54.14
N ILE A 36 2.37 0.98 -53.27
CA ILE A 36 1.51 1.04 -52.07
C ILE A 36 2.11 1.98 -51.00
N ALA A 37 3.43 2.03 -50.88
CA ALA A 37 4.11 2.88 -49.91
C ALA A 37 4.03 4.38 -50.27
N VAL A 38 3.90 4.72 -51.56
CA VAL A 38 3.82 6.10 -52.07
C VAL A 38 2.42 6.73 -51.85
N LEU A 39 1.40 5.92 -51.58
CA LEU A 39 0.01 6.38 -51.42
C LEU A 39 -0.42 6.61 -49.96
N LEU A 40 0.39 6.20 -48.99
CA LEU A 40 0.11 6.41 -47.58
C LEU A 40 0.65 7.78 -47.15
N PRO A 41 -0.18 8.67 -46.58
CA PRO A 41 0.31 9.92 -46.02
C PRO A 41 1.30 9.62 -44.88
N ASP A 42 2.34 10.43 -44.77
CA ASP A 42 3.31 10.26 -43.69
C ASP A 42 2.59 10.49 -42.36
N ALA A 43 2.83 9.63 -41.36
CA ALA A 43 2.10 9.72 -40.08
C ALA A 43 2.31 11.08 -39.38
N SER A 44 3.39 11.80 -39.72
CA SER A 44 3.68 13.17 -39.30
C SER A 44 2.80 14.23 -39.97
N GLU A 45 2.29 14.01 -41.17
CA GLU A 45 1.42 14.97 -41.88
C GLU A 45 0.02 15.05 -41.24
N LEU A 46 -0.39 14.03 -40.48
CA LEU A 46 -1.57 14.08 -39.62
C LEU A 46 -1.33 14.89 -38.32
N THR A 47 -0.10 15.34 -38.06
CA THR A 47 0.34 15.94 -36.80
C THR A 47 0.88 17.37 -36.91
N ASP A 48 0.88 17.97 -38.11
CA ASP A 48 1.46 19.30 -38.30
C ASP A 48 0.74 20.34 -37.43
N LYS A 49 1.47 20.88 -36.45
CA LYS A 49 0.95 21.82 -35.47
C LYS A 49 0.93 23.22 -36.10
N ASP A 50 -0.17 23.56 -36.75
CA ASP A 50 -0.44 24.98 -37.03
C ASP A 50 -0.71 25.72 -35.70
N GLU A 51 -0.24 26.96 -35.60
CA GLU A 51 -0.24 27.82 -34.40
C GLU A 51 -1.63 28.06 -33.76
N ASP A 52 -2.72 27.59 -34.40
CA ASP A 52 -4.12 27.79 -33.99
C ASP A 52 -4.86 26.54 -33.47
N GLY A 53 -4.18 25.42 -33.19
CA GLY A 53 -4.79 24.30 -32.45
C GLY A 53 -5.78 23.43 -33.24
N GLN A 54 -5.58 23.26 -34.55
CA GLN A 54 -6.49 22.54 -35.46
C GLN A 54 -6.21 21.04 -35.71
N ASN A 55 -5.53 20.32 -34.82
CA ASN A 55 -5.29 18.86 -34.97
C ASN A 55 -6.58 18.02 -35.01
N GLU A 56 -7.70 18.54 -34.49
CA GLU A 56 -8.97 17.81 -34.41
C GLU A 56 -9.71 17.72 -35.76
N VAL A 57 -9.47 18.67 -36.66
CA VAL A 57 -10.20 18.77 -37.94
C VAL A 57 -9.66 17.76 -38.96
N SER A 58 -8.34 17.54 -39.03
CA SER A 58 -7.72 16.64 -40.01
C SER A 58 -8.05 15.16 -39.76
N THR A 59 -8.01 14.71 -38.50
CA THR A 59 -8.30 13.32 -38.13
C THR A 59 -9.78 12.97 -38.25
N GLY A 60 -10.68 13.90 -37.91
CA GLY A 60 -12.12 13.76 -38.13
C GLY A 60 -12.47 13.63 -39.61
N VAL A 61 -11.93 14.53 -40.45
CA VAL A 61 -12.14 14.50 -41.91
C VAL A 61 -11.58 13.21 -42.53
N PHE A 62 -10.44 12.71 -42.02
CA PHE A 62 -9.88 11.43 -42.48
C PHE A 62 -10.79 10.24 -42.15
N ARG A 63 -11.41 10.22 -40.97
CA ARG A 63 -12.41 9.19 -40.60
C ARG A 63 -13.65 9.26 -41.49
N GLU A 64 -14.19 10.47 -41.69
CA GLU A 64 -15.37 10.71 -42.53
C GLU A 64 -15.15 10.33 -44.00
N SER A 65 -13.90 10.44 -44.47
CA SER A 65 -13.48 10.03 -45.82
C SER A 65 -13.26 8.52 -45.96
N GLY A 66 -13.45 7.73 -44.89
CA GLY A 66 -13.23 6.29 -44.86
C GLY A 66 -11.76 5.86 -44.72
N GLY A 67 -10.84 6.81 -44.52
CA GLY A 67 -9.40 6.57 -44.45
C GLY A 67 -9.00 5.63 -43.31
N ALA A 68 -9.67 5.73 -42.16
CA ALA A 68 -9.44 4.85 -41.01
C ALA A 68 -9.70 3.37 -41.36
N ARG A 69 -10.80 3.08 -42.06
CA ARG A 69 -11.12 1.70 -42.48
C ARG A 69 -10.07 1.16 -43.46
N CYS A 70 -9.60 1.99 -44.38
CA CYS A 70 -8.51 1.62 -45.28
C CYS A 70 -7.22 1.31 -44.50
N ALA A 71 -6.84 2.17 -43.54
CA ALA A 71 -5.67 1.96 -42.70
C ALA A 71 -5.73 0.63 -41.94
N HIS A 72 -6.85 0.32 -41.29
CA HIS A 72 -7.06 -0.96 -40.60
C HIS A 72 -6.97 -2.17 -41.54
N ASN A 73 -7.56 -2.09 -42.74
CA ASN A 73 -7.51 -3.17 -43.73
C ASN A 73 -6.09 -3.40 -44.31
N MET A 74 -5.19 -2.43 -44.20
CA MET A 74 -3.80 -2.56 -44.64
C MET A 74 -2.89 -3.23 -43.60
N VAL A 75 -3.27 -3.24 -42.32
CA VAL A 75 -2.46 -3.82 -41.22
C VAL A 75 -2.06 -5.30 -41.42
N PRO A 76 -2.90 -6.20 -41.96
CA PRO A 76 -2.51 -7.59 -42.18
C PRO A 76 -1.29 -7.75 -43.11
N TYR A 77 -1.11 -6.85 -44.09
CA TYR A 77 -0.08 -6.96 -45.12
C TYR A 77 1.29 -6.47 -44.63
N HIS A 78 2.30 -7.34 -44.68
CA HIS A 78 3.61 -7.08 -44.08
C HIS A 78 4.30 -5.80 -44.59
N ILE A 79 4.16 -5.49 -45.88
CA ILE A 79 4.88 -4.40 -46.57
C ILE A 79 4.47 -3.03 -46.05
N CYS A 80 3.16 -2.77 -45.90
CA CYS A 80 2.63 -1.48 -45.47
C CYS A 80 2.24 -1.45 -43.98
N ARG A 81 2.36 -2.58 -43.26
CA ARG A 81 1.93 -2.70 -41.85
C ARG A 81 2.48 -1.62 -40.95
N GLN A 82 3.77 -1.29 -41.06
CA GLN A 82 4.39 -0.32 -40.17
C GLN A 82 3.83 1.09 -40.37
N ALA A 83 3.66 1.52 -41.63
CA ALA A 83 3.06 2.80 -41.97
C ALA A 83 1.57 2.85 -41.58
N ALA A 84 0.82 1.79 -41.87
CA ALA A 84 -0.59 1.67 -41.48
C ALA A 84 -0.78 1.72 -39.95
N LEU A 85 0.05 1.01 -39.19
CA LEU A 85 0.03 1.06 -37.72
C LEU A 85 0.40 2.45 -37.20
N GLY A 86 1.33 3.17 -37.84
CA GLY A 86 1.67 4.55 -37.50
C GLY A 86 0.46 5.49 -37.62
N ILE A 87 -0.33 5.36 -38.70
CA ILE A 87 -1.57 6.13 -38.88
C ILE A 87 -2.61 5.73 -37.81
N VAL A 88 -2.81 4.43 -37.59
CA VAL A 88 -3.76 3.92 -36.58
C VAL A 88 -3.38 4.39 -35.18
N GLN A 89 -2.09 4.51 -34.84
CA GLN A 89 -1.66 5.07 -33.55
C GLN A 89 -2.17 6.50 -33.36
N GLN A 90 -2.04 7.35 -34.37
CA GLN A 90 -2.53 8.73 -34.32
C GLN A 90 -4.06 8.77 -34.22
N LEU A 91 -4.76 7.88 -34.92
CA LEU A 91 -6.22 7.76 -34.80
C LEU A 91 -6.65 7.32 -33.39
N VAL A 92 -5.94 6.37 -32.77
CA VAL A 92 -6.24 5.93 -31.41
C VAL A 92 -5.96 7.03 -30.37
N LEU A 93 -4.96 7.87 -30.60
CA LEU A 93 -4.64 9.01 -29.73
C LEU A 93 -5.62 10.18 -29.87
N SER A 94 -6.41 10.25 -30.95
CA SER A 94 -7.38 11.32 -31.21
C SER A 94 -8.75 11.09 -30.57
N ASN A 95 -9.63 12.12 -30.61
CA ASN A 95 -11.03 12.03 -30.15
C ASN A 95 -11.80 10.97 -30.95
N GLY A 96 -12.41 9.96 -30.29
CA GLY A 96 -13.09 8.84 -30.96
C GLY A 96 -12.22 7.60 -31.26
N GLY A 97 -10.98 7.53 -30.74
CA GLY A 97 -10.08 6.39 -30.93
C GLY A 97 -10.54 5.04 -30.31
N ASP A 98 -11.69 5.01 -29.64
CA ASP A 98 -12.26 3.81 -29.02
C ASP A 98 -12.58 2.73 -30.09
N ASP A 99 -13.23 3.13 -31.18
CA ASP A 99 -13.58 2.22 -32.28
C ASP A 99 -12.32 1.74 -33.04
N ASP A 100 -11.33 2.63 -33.20
CA ASP A 100 -10.07 2.30 -33.86
C ASP A 100 -9.25 1.28 -33.04
N MET A 101 -9.17 1.47 -31.72
CA MET A 101 -8.50 0.51 -30.83
C MET A 101 -9.26 -0.81 -30.80
N GLY A 102 -10.59 -0.77 -30.72
CA GLY A 102 -11.44 -1.96 -30.77
C GLY A 102 -11.27 -2.76 -32.06
N THR A 103 -11.23 -2.07 -33.21
CA THR A 103 -11.00 -2.68 -34.52
C THR A 103 -9.62 -3.33 -34.59
N LEU A 104 -8.58 -2.64 -34.10
CA LEU A 104 -7.21 -3.16 -34.08
C LEU A 104 -7.08 -4.43 -33.19
N LEU A 105 -7.74 -4.43 -32.02
CA LEU A 105 -7.79 -5.60 -31.14
C LEU A 105 -8.59 -6.76 -31.75
N GLY A 106 -9.70 -6.45 -32.44
CA GLY A 106 -10.49 -7.43 -33.19
C GLY A 106 -9.69 -8.07 -34.33
N LEU A 107 -8.91 -7.29 -35.07
CA LEU A 107 -7.98 -7.79 -36.10
C LEU A 107 -6.94 -8.75 -35.50
N MET A 108 -6.38 -8.41 -34.33
CA MET A 108 -5.42 -9.27 -33.63
C MET A 108 -6.05 -10.60 -33.19
N HIS A 109 -7.31 -10.59 -32.74
CA HIS A 109 -8.02 -11.77 -32.27
C HIS A 109 -8.49 -12.69 -33.41
N THR A 110 -8.94 -12.10 -34.52
CA THR A 110 -9.40 -12.85 -35.71
C THR A 110 -8.25 -13.38 -36.57
N ALA A 111 -7.04 -12.80 -36.42
CA ALA A 111 -5.86 -13.30 -37.11
C ALA A 111 -5.53 -14.76 -36.73
N PRO A 112 -5.01 -15.56 -37.68
CA PRO A 112 -4.58 -16.93 -37.40
C PRO A 112 -3.64 -17.02 -36.21
N VAL A 113 -3.71 -18.13 -35.46
CA VAL A 113 -2.92 -18.34 -34.24
C VAL A 113 -1.41 -18.20 -34.50
N LEU A 114 -0.95 -18.66 -35.68
CA LEU A 114 0.45 -18.62 -36.13
C LEU A 114 0.91 -17.26 -36.67
N ALA A 115 0.04 -16.25 -36.79
CA ALA A 115 0.41 -14.92 -37.28
C ALA A 115 1.14 -14.10 -36.19
N LEU A 116 2.24 -14.62 -35.66
CA LEU A 116 2.95 -14.07 -34.49
C LEU A 116 3.53 -12.68 -34.74
N ASP A 117 4.07 -12.44 -35.94
CA ASP A 117 4.60 -11.12 -36.31
C ASP A 117 3.51 -10.05 -36.36
N LEU A 118 2.34 -10.39 -36.91
CA LEU A 118 1.20 -9.48 -36.96
C LEU A 118 0.74 -9.13 -35.53
N LYS A 119 0.53 -10.15 -34.68
CA LYS A 119 0.12 -9.95 -33.28
C LYS A 119 1.16 -9.14 -32.51
N THR A 120 2.45 -9.42 -32.70
CA THR A 120 3.55 -8.70 -32.06
C THR A 120 3.61 -7.24 -32.50
N HIS A 121 3.47 -6.94 -33.79
CA HIS A 121 3.47 -5.57 -34.30
C HIS A 121 2.23 -4.78 -33.81
N ILE A 122 1.06 -5.41 -33.76
CA ILE A 122 -0.15 -4.78 -33.18
C ILE A 122 0.06 -4.49 -31.69
N LEU A 123 0.56 -5.43 -30.90
CA LEU A 123 0.80 -5.21 -29.47
C LEU A 123 1.87 -4.14 -29.21
N LYS A 124 2.95 -4.10 -30.01
CA LYS A 124 3.95 -3.02 -29.94
C LYS A 124 3.33 -1.66 -30.27
N SER A 125 2.40 -1.61 -31.21
CA SER A 125 1.64 -0.39 -31.55
C SER A 125 0.73 0.04 -30.39
N LEU A 126 0.02 -0.92 -29.77
CA LEU A 126 -0.78 -0.67 -28.57
C LEU A 126 0.07 -0.18 -27.39
N LEU A 127 1.24 -0.78 -27.19
CA LEU A 127 2.20 -0.37 -26.16
C LEU A 127 2.64 1.07 -26.30
N TYR A 128 2.87 1.53 -27.52
CA TYR A 128 3.20 2.92 -27.81
C TYR A 128 2.05 3.83 -27.35
N VAL A 129 0.83 3.62 -27.83
CA VAL A 129 -0.31 4.49 -27.46
C VAL A 129 -0.67 4.43 -25.98
N LEU A 130 -0.50 3.27 -25.31
CA LEU A 130 -0.72 3.10 -23.87
C LEU A 130 0.32 3.83 -23.02
N ARG A 131 1.54 4.02 -23.54
CA ARG A 131 2.59 4.78 -22.87
C ARG A 131 2.32 6.28 -22.94
N GLU A 132 1.88 6.76 -24.09
CA GLU A 132 1.70 8.19 -24.36
C GLU A 132 0.50 8.81 -23.62
N SER A 133 -0.59 8.06 -23.39
CA SER A 133 -1.83 8.65 -22.87
C SER A 133 -2.52 7.81 -21.80
N HIS A 134 -3.02 8.47 -20.74
CA HIS A 134 -3.90 7.83 -19.75
C HIS A 134 -5.29 7.55 -20.35
N ARG A 135 -5.73 8.38 -21.30
CA ARG A 135 -7.00 8.19 -21.99
C ARG A 135 -7.00 6.86 -22.75
N THR A 136 -5.94 6.54 -23.50
CA THR A 136 -5.83 5.28 -24.23
C THR A 136 -5.81 4.07 -23.29
N ARG A 137 -5.21 4.18 -22.09
CA ARG A 137 -5.32 3.15 -21.04
C ARG A 137 -6.78 2.95 -20.60
N THR A 138 -7.53 4.03 -20.42
CA THR A 138 -8.97 3.95 -20.10
C THR A 138 -9.77 3.31 -21.24
N VAL A 139 -9.51 3.72 -22.49
CA VAL A 139 -10.14 3.16 -23.68
C VAL A 139 -9.86 1.66 -23.80
N PHE A 140 -8.61 1.24 -23.58
CA PHE A 140 -8.20 -0.16 -23.60
C PHE A 140 -9.03 -1.03 -22.65
N ARG A 141 -9.37 -0.53 -21.45
CA ARG A 141 -10.31 -1.22 -20.55
C ARG A 141 -11.72 -1.26 -21.13
N LYS A 142 -12.25 -0.12 -21.58
CA LYS A 142 -13.63 0.01 -22.09
C LYS A 142 -13.92 -0.89 -23.29
N VAL A 143 -12.95 -1.04 -24.20
CA VAL A 143 -13.10 -1.89 -25.40
C VAL A 143 -12.81 -3.37 -25.12
N GLY A 144 -12.58 -3.76 -23.86
CA GLY A 144 -12.27 -5.14 -23.49
C GLY A 144 -10.84 -5.58 -23.86
N GLY A 145 -9.90 -4.65 -24.02
CA GLY A 145 -8.51 -4.93 -24.43
C GLY A 145 -7.79 -5.95 -23.55
N PHE A 146 -8.07 -5.97 -22.25
CA PHE A 146 -7.54 -7.00 -21.36
C PHE A 146 -8.02 -8.41 -21.73
N VAL A 147 -9.30 -8.56 -22.08
CA VAL A 147 -9.89 -9.85 -22.49
C VAL A 147 -9.29 -10.30 -23.81
N TYR A 148 -9.08 -9.39 -24.76
CA TYR A 148 -8.40 -9.70 -26.02
C TYR A 148 -6.96 -10.19 -25.80
N VAL A 149 -6.18 -9.49 -24.96
CA VAL A 149 -4.80 -9.89 -24.64
C VAL A 149 -4.76 -11.24 -23.93
N MET A 150 -5.66 -11.48 -22.97
CA MET A 150 -5.80 -12.79 -22.32
C MET A 150 -6.24 -13.88 -23.31
N SER A 151 -7.13 -13.58 -24.24
CA SER A 151 -7.54 -14.53 -25.28
C SER A 151 -6.39 -14.94 -26.19
N VAL A 152 -5.49 -14.00 -26.53
CA VAL A 152 -4.26 -14.35 -27.26
C VAL A 152 -3.41 -15.31 -26.43
N LEU A 153 -3.25 -15.05 -25.12
CA LEU A 153 -2.50 -15.94 -24.23
C LEU A 153 -3.13 -17.34 -24.14
N VAL A 154 -4.46 -17.44 -24.01
CA VAL A 154 -5.20 -18.72 -24.04
C VAL A 154 -5.01 -19.43 -25.38
N SER A 155 -5.02 -18.70 -26.52
CA SER A 155 -4.80 -19.30 -27.85
C SER A 155 -3.41 -19.91 -28.01
N MET A 156 -2.46 -19.55 -27.14
CA MET A 156 -1.10 -20.10 -27.07
C MET A 156 -1.00 -21.38 -26.23
N GLU A 157 -2.11 -22.07 -25.99
CA GLU A 157 -2.13 -23.34 -25.27
C GLU A 157 -1.13 -24.35 -25.89
N GLY A 158 -0.30 -24.95 -25.03
CA GLY A 158 0.65 -26.00 -25.40
C GLY A 158 1.84 -25.53 -26.24
N CYS A 159 2.04 -24.23 -26.43
CA CYS A 159 3.15 -23.69 -27.22
C CYS A 159 4.54 -23.94 -26.61
N LEU A 160 4.61 -24.10 -25.28
CA LEU A 160 5.83 -24.40 -24.54
C LEU A 160 5.86 -25.84 -23.99
N ALA A 161 4.92 -26.70 -24.41
CA ALA A 161 4.94 -28.12 -24.07
C ALA A 161 6.15 -28.83 -24.70
N GLU A 162 6.53 -29.98 -24.13
CA GLU A 162 7.58 -30.84 -24.65
C GLU A 162 7.03 -32.25 -24.97
N PRO A 163 6.86 -32.62 -26.26
CA PRO A 163 7.01 -31.78 -27.46
C PRO A 163 5.87 -30.75 -27.61
N PRO A 164 6.08 -29.63 -28.35
CA PRO A 164 5.04 -28.61 -28.55
C PRO A 164 3.79 -29.18 -29.21
N LYS A 165 2.61 -28.79 -28.72
CA LYS A 165 1.34 -29.24 -29.31
C LYS A 165 1.11 -28.56 -30.67
N PRO A 166 0.55 -29.24 -31.68
CA PRO A 166 0.14 -28.59 -32.92
C PRO A 166 -0.84 -27.43 -32.65
N PRO A 167 -0.71 -26.26 -33.31
CA PRO A 167 0.15 -25.97 -34.46
C PRO A 167 1.56 -25.42 -34.11
N TRP A 168 1.97 -25.42 -32.84
CA TRP A 168 3.21 -24.80 -32.36
C TRP A 168 4.49 -25.56 -32.70
N ASN A 169 4.36 -26.80 -33.17
CA ASN A 169 5.46 -27.66 -33.57
C ASN A 169 6.25 -27.13 -34.78
N THR A 170 5.72 -26.17 -35.55
CA THR A 170 6.37 -25.58 -36.73
C THR A 170 6.99 -24.21 -36.47
N VAL A 171 6.90 -23.68 -35.25
CA VAL A 171 7.29 -22.31 -34.90
C VAL A 171 8.53 -22.33 -34.02
N GLU A 172 9.45 -21.37 -34.22
CA GLU A 172 10.60 -21.23 -33.35
C GLU A 172 10.21 -20.74 -31.95
N LYS A 173 10.73 -21.40 -30.90
CA LYS A 173 10.50 -21.02 -29.49
C LYS A 173 10.83 -19.55 -29.20
N LYS A 174 11.80 -18.97 -29.92
CA LYS A 174 12.20 -17.56 -29.77
C LYS A 174 11.06 -16.60 -30.09
N GLU A 175 10.29 -16.86 -31.14
CA GLU A 175 9.17 -16.02 -31.56
C GLU A 175 8.02 -16.07 -30.55
N ILE A 176 7.75 -17.26 -30.00
CA ILE A 176 6.77 -17.48 -28.92
C ILE A 176 7.13 -16.63 -27.69
N LEU A 177 8.39 -16.67 -27.26
CA LEU A 177 8.86 -15.92 -26.08
C LEU A 177 8.80 -14.40 -26.30
N ILE A 178 9.08 -13.91 -27.52
CA ILE A 178 8.96 -12.48 -27.86
C ILE A 178 7.50 -12.03 -27.75
N LEU A 179 6.55 -12.83 -28.27
CA LEU A 179 5.13 -12.52 -28.15
C LEU A 179 4.67 -12.52 -26.68
N LEU A 180 5.02 -13.55 -25.90
CA LEU A 180 4.69 -13.64 -24.47
C LEU A 180 5.22 -12.43 -23.68
N ARG A 181 6.49 -12.05 -23.88
CA ARG A 181 7.06 -10.84 -23.28
C ARG A 181 6.26 -9.60 -23.64
N THR A 182 5.87 -9.48 -24.90
CA THR A 182 5.10 -8.32 -25.38
C THR A 182 3.69 -8.30 -24.75
N LEU A 183 3.01 -9.44 -24.63
CA LEU A 183 1.70 -9.56 -23.97
C LEU A 183 1.75 -9.09 -22.52
N PHE A 184 2.68 -9.61 -21.72
CA PHE A 184 2.83 -9.21 -20.32
C PHE A 184 3.23 -7.74 -20.16
N HIS A 185 4.07 -7.22 -21.07
CA HIS A 185 4.42 -5.80 -21.08
C HIS A 185 3.20 -4.92 -21.39
N THR A 186 2.33 -5.34 -22.32
CA THR A 186 1.07 -4.64 -22.64
C THR A 186 0.13 -4.59 -21.44
N LEU A 187 -0.06 -5.72 -20.75
CA LEU A 187 -0.86 -5.78 -19.52
C LEU A 187 -0.31 -4.84 -18.44
N ALA A 188 1.01 -4.90 -18.22
CA ALA A 188 1.68 -4.04 -17.24
C ALA A 188 1.52 -2.55 -17.57
N MET A 189 1.72 -2.17 -18.84
CA MET A 189 1.60 -0.77 -19.28
C MET A 189 0.14 -0.27 -19.21
N ALA A 190 -0.84 -1.12 -19.50
CA ALA A 190 -2.26 -0.78 -19.39
C ALA A 190 -2.67 -0.49 -17.94
N MET A 191 -2.08 -1.16 -16.96
CA MET A 191 -2.35 -0.93 -15.54
C MET A 191 -1.52 0.21 -14.93
N ARG A 192 -0.35 0.50 -15.51
CA ARG A 192 0.60 1.44 -14.93
C ARG A 192 -0.02 2.82 -14.77
N TYR A 193 -0.03 3.31 -13.53
CA TYR A 193 -0.56 4.62 -13.15
C TYR A 193 -2.05 4.81 -13.49
N GLU A 194 -2.82 3.71 -13.59
CA GLU A 194 -4.24 3.73 -13.92
C GLU A 194 -5.02 2.82 -12.94
N PRO A 195 -5.49 3.35 -11.80
CA PRO A 195 -6.05 2.55 -10.70
C PRO A 195 -7.33 1.80 -11.09
N ALA A 196 -8.13 2.39 -11.98
CA ALA A 196 -9.34 1.76 -12.48
C ALA A 196 -9.01 0.51 -13.33
N ASN A 197 -7.90 0.54 -14.08
CA ASN A 197 -7.41 -0.63 -14.82
C ASN A 197 -6.80 -1.68 -13.90
N ALA A 198 -6.01 -1.26 -12.91
CA ALA A 198 -5.44 -2.17 -11.92
C ALA A 198 -6.54 -2.92 -11.14
N ARG A 199 -7.58 -2.22 -10.68
CA ARG A 199 -8.74 -2.83 -10.00
C ARG A 199 -9.48 -3.81 -10.92
N PHE A 200 -9.73 -3.42 -12.17
CA PHE A 200 -10.38 -4.29 -13.14
C PHE A 200 -9.57 -5.57 -13.38
N PHE A 201 -8.25 -5.43 -13.59
CA PHE A 201 -7.35 -6.57 -13.74
C PHE A 201 -7.35 -7.49 -12.52
N ALA A 202 -7.32 -6.93 -11.31
CA ALA A 202 -7.38 -7.71 -10.07
C ALA A 202 -8.62 -8.61 -10.04
N SER A 203 -9.79 -7.97 -10.17
CA SER A 203 -11.10 -8.59 -9.95
C SER A 203 -11.52 -9.54 -11.07
N GLU A 204 -11.31 -9.15 -12.32
CA GLU A 204 -11.86 -9.88 -13.46
C GLU A 204 -10.88 -10.88 -14.08
N ILE A 205 -9.56 -10.72 -13.87
CA ILE A 205 -8.53 -11.45 -14.62
C ILE A 205 -7.58 -12.20 -13.69
N CYS A 206 -6.94 -11.48 -12.77
CA CYS A 206 -5.84 -12.01 -11.99
C CYS A 206 -6.29 -13.14 -11.07
N HIS A 207 -7.32 -12.89 -10.25
CA HIS A 207 -7.83 -13.89 -9.30
C HIS A 207 -8.59 -15.04 -9.98
N THR A 208 -9.11 -14.83 -11.18
CA THR A 208 -10.02 -15.77 -11.86
C THR A 208 -9.32 -16.69 -12.86
N SER A 209 -8.23 -16.24 -13.50
CA SER A 209 -7.77 -16.92 -14.73
C SER A 209 -6.28 -16.78 -15.07
N LEU A 210 -5.54 -15.81 -14.54
CA LEU A 210 -4.16 -15.55 -15.00
C LEU A 210 -3.23 -16.75 -14.76
N THR A 211 -3.18 -17.26 -13.53
CA THR A 211 -2.34 -18.41 -13.16
C THR A 211 -2.65 -19.63 -14.02
N ASP A 212 -3.93 -19.96 -14.18
CA ASP A 212 -4.35 -21.13 -14.97
C ASP A 212 -4.06 -20.94 -16.46
N THR A 213 -4.26 -19.74 -17.00
CA THR A 213 -3.92 -19.42 -18.39
C THR A 213 -2.41 -19.57 -18.63
N VAL A 214 -1.57 -19.17 -17.68
CA VAL A 214 -0.12 -19.37 -17.78
C VAL A 214 0.24 -20.86 -17.71
N ARG A 215 -0.46 -21.67 -16.91
CA ARG A 215 -0.27 -23.13 -16.89
C ARG A 215 -0.62 -23.78 -18.25
N LEU A 216 -1.65 -23.29 -18.94
CA LEU A 216 -2.07 -23.79 -20.26
C LEU A 216 -0.98 -23.68 -21.34
N LEU A 217 0.04 -22.82 -21.18
CA LEU A 217 1.17 -22.76 -22.10
C LEU A 217 1.92 -24.10 -22.22
N GLY A 218 1.80 -24.98 -21.22
CA GLY A 218 2.31 -26.35 -21.24
C GLY A 218 3.72 -26.53 -20.67
N CYS A 219 4.35 -25.46 -20.18
CA CYS A 219 5.64 -25.51 -19.48
C CYS A 219 5.52 -25.72 -17.95
N PHE A 220 4.30 -25.73 -17.42
CA PHE A 220 4.01 -25.98 -16.01
C PHE A 220 3.19 -27.27 -15.86
N SER A 221 3.38 -27.96 -14.75
CA SER A 221 2.56 -29.12 -14.38
C SER A 221 1.23 -28.69 -13.75
N ASN A 222 0.31 -29.66 -13.59
CA ASN A 222 -1.00 -29.42 -12.96
C ASN A 222 -0.94 -29.43 -11.41
N HIS A 223 0.25 -29.56 -10.81
CA HIS A 223 0.40 -29.58 -9.36
C HIS A 223 0.20 -28.19 -8.76
N THR A 224 -0.61 -28.13 -7.69
CA THR A 224 -0.92 -26.92 -6.94
C THR A 224 -0.34 -26.91 -5.53
N SER A 225 0.27 -28.02 -5.09
CA SER A 225 0.91 -28.18 -3.78
C SER A 225 2.31 -28.76 -3.92
N LEU A 226 3.21 -28.33 -3.04
CA LEU A 226 4.57 -28.89 -2.96
C LEU A 226 4.49 -30.32 -2.42
N GLU A 227 5.41 -31.20 -2.83
CA GLU A 227 5.56 -32.52 -2.20
C GLU A 227 6.79 -32.52 -1.31
N ASP A 228 6.84 -33.44 -0.35
CA ASP A 228 8.00 -33.63 0.52
C ASP A 228 9.23 -34.03 -0.31
N SER A 229 10.09 -33.04 -0.60
CA SER A 229 11.32 -33.23 -1.36
C SER A 229 12.52 -32.86 -0.48
N THR A 230 13.27 -33.87 -0.03
CA THR A 230 14.51 -33.68 0.73
C THR A 230 15.76 -33.69 -0.15
N GLU A 231 15.59 -33.65 -1.48
CA GLU A 231 16.70 -33.61 -2.43
C GLU A 231 17.54 -32.35 -2.23
N LYS A 232 18.85 -32.51 -2.00
CA LYS A 232 19.79 -31.39 -1.90
C LYS A 232 20.36 -31.07 -3.27
N ILE A 233 20.47 -29.79 -3.59
CA ILE A 233 21.07 -29.32 -4.86
C ILE A 233 22.55 -29.70 -4.87
N SER A 234 22.93 -30.66 -5.73
CA SER A 234 24.29 -31.23 -5.79
C SER A 234 25.30 -30.36 -6.55
N SER A 235 24.81 -29.49 -7.45
CA SER A 235 25.62 -28.55 -8.23
C SER A 235 24.73 -27.44 -8.77
N LEU A 236 25.02 -26.18 -8.41
CA LEU A 236 24.35 -25.01 -8.98
C LEU A 236 24.72 -24.87 -10.47
N PRO A 237 23.79 -24.53 -11.37
CA PRO A 237 24.15 -23.93 -12.65
C PRO A 237 24.96 -22.66 -12.39
N ASP A 238 26.00 -22.40 -13.20
CA ASP A 238 26.85 -21.20 -13.07
C ASP A 238 26.01 -19.94 -12.83
N ASP A 239 26.42 -19.09 -11.87
CA ASP A 239 25.81 -17.77 -11.56
C ASP A 239 25.51 -16.95 -12.83
N HIS A 240 26.28 -17.18 -13.91
CA HIS A 240 26.07 -16.63 -15.24
C HIS A 240 24.69 -16.94 -15.86
N VAL A 241 24.12 -18.14 -15.70
CA VAL A 241 22.81 -18.48 -16.31
C VAL A 241 21.69 -17.67 -15.66
N PHE A 242 21.74 -17.51 -14.34
CA PHE A 242 20.77 -16.68 -13.60
C PHE A 242 20.98 -15.19 -13.85
N HIS A 243 22.23 -14.73 -13.94
CA HIS A 243 22.54 -13.34 -14.34
C HIS A 243 22.11 -13.03 -15.78
N LEU A 244 22.17 -14.00 -16.70
CA LEU A 244 21.72 -13.84 -18.09
C LEU A 244 20.19 -13.74 -18.18
N ILE A 245 19.46 -14.57 -17.42
CA ILE A 245 18.00 -14.46 -17.30
C ILE A 245 17.61 -13.08 -16.72
N PHE A 246 18.38 -12.56 -15.76
CA PHE A 246 18.16 -11.25 -15.17
C PHE A 246 18.56 -10.07 -16.09
N SER A 247 19.59 -10.24 -16.94
CA SER A 247 20.05 -9.19 -17.86
C SER A 247 19.11 -9.03 -19.06
N MET A 248 18.47 -10.10 -19.53
CA MET A 248 17.45 -10.02 -20.59
C MET A 248 16.18 -9.24 -20.18
N ALA A 249 15.94 -9.08 -18.87
CA ALA A 249 14.86 -8.28 -18.31
C ALA A 249 15.20 -6.78 -18.16
N LYS A 250 16.48 -6.40 -18.25
CA LYS A 250 16.90 -5.00 -18.33
C LYS A 250 16.91 -4.59 -19.80
N ASP A 251 16.10 -3.60 -20.17
CA ASP A 251 16.03 -3.07 -21.53
C ASP A 251 17.38 -2.47 -21.97
N THR A 252 18.18 -3.24 -22.70
CA THR A 252 19.06 -2.77 -23.78
C THR A 252 19.17 -3.86 -24.85
N LYS A 253 19.18 -3.43 -26.12
CA LYS A 253 19.09 -4.20 -27.38
C LYS A 253 19.64 -5.64 -27.36
N PRO A 254 18.97 -6.61 -28.02
CA PRO A 254 19.41 -8.01 -28.02
C PRO A 254 20.61 -8.20 -28.95
N ASN A 255 21.81 -8.35 -28.40
CA ASN A 255 22.90 -9.06 -29.08
C ASN A 255 23.08 -10.41 -28.39
N ILE A 256 22.73 -11.48 -29.09
CA ILE A 256 22.96 -12.86 -28.68
C ILE A 256 24.30 -13.29 -29.29
N PRO A 257 25.33 -13.69 -28.52
CA PRO A 257 26.42 -14.47 -29.07
C PRO A 257 26.02 -15.95 -29.10
N SER A 258 26.26 -16.56 -30.25
CA SER A 258 26.14 -17.99 -30.55
C SER A 258 26.88 -18.88 -29.55
N ILE A 259 26.19 -19.87 -28.99
CA ILE A 259 26.77 -20.95 -28.19
C ILE A 259 27.60 -21.84 -29.11
N SER A 260 28.91 -21.88 -28.88
CA SER A 260 29.78 -22.98 -29.32
C SER A 260 30.75 -23.31 -28.17
N THR A 261 30.86 -24.61 -27.86
CA THR A 261 31.77 -25.20 -26.85
C THR A 261 32.86 -26.00 -27.57
N PRO A 262 33.89 -26.51 -26.88
CA PRO A 262 34.99 -25.81 -26.22
C PRO A 262 36.35 -26.30 -26.80
N LEU A 263 37.46 -25.53 -26.73
CA LEU A 263 38.83 -26.07 -26.76
C LEU A 263 39.90 -24.96 -26.57
N GLN A 264 40.81 -25.20 -25.62
CA GLN A 264 42.18 -24.62 -25.48
C GLN A 264 42.28 -23.11 -25.18
N ARG A 265 43.23 -22.57 -24.41
CA ARG A 265 44.44 -23.04 -23.71
C ARG A 265 44.84 -21.90 -22.76
N VAL A 266 45.32 -22.26 -21.57
CA VAL A 266 46.49 -21.73 -20.84
C VAL A 266 46.96 -20.29 -21.15
N SER A 267 47.04 -19.44 -20.11
CA SER A 267 48.21 -18.62 -19.67
C SER A 267 47.71 -17.61 -18.60
N SER A 268 47.96 -17.79 -17.30
CA SER A 268 49.18 -17.41 -16.56
C SER A 268 49.52 -15.92 -16.61
N GLU A 269 49.05 -15.14 -15.63
CA GLU A 269 49.79 -13.96 -15.13
C GLU A 269 49.69 -13.84 -13.61
N THR A 270 50.83 -14.09 -12.99
CA THR A 270 51.25 -13.92 -11.59
C THR A 270 51.47 -12.44 -11.24
N LYS A 271 51.08 -12.01 -10.01
CA LYS A 271 51.89 -11.17 -9.08
C LYS A 271 51.16 -10.87 -7.74
N PRO A 272 51.87 -10.45 -6.66
CA PRO A 272 52.12 -11.33 -5.50
C PRO A 272 51.53 -10.84 -4.17
N GLN A 273 51.44 -11.77 -3.22
CA GLN A 273 51.08 -11.60 -1.81
C GLN A 273 52.20 -10.92 -0.99
N THR A 274 51.82 -10.15 0.03
CA THR A 274 52.62 -9.87 1.24
C THR A 274 51.88 -10.39 2.48
N PRO A 275 52.56 -11.06 3.43
CA PRO A 275 51.95 -11.69 4.61
C PRO A 275 51.98 -10.76 5.83
N ASP A 276 51.03 -10.90 6.75
CA ASP A 276 51.25 -10.95 8.22
C ASP A 276 49.93 -10.82 9.00
N SER A 277 49.50 -11.91 9.64
CA SER A 277 48.91 -12.01 11.01
C SER A 277 48.14 -13.34 11.23
N PRO A 278 48.12 -13.90 12.46
CA PRO A 278 47.79 -15.31 12.72
C PRO A 278 46.27 -15.58 12.84
N PRO A 279 45.79 -16.83 12.67
CA PRO A 279 44.36 -17.13 12.66
C PRO A 279 43.82 -17.33 14.08
N VAL A 280 42.79 -16.56 14.44
CA VAL A 280 41.90 -16.86 15.58
C VAL A 280 40.78 -17.77 15.06
N SER A 281 40.75 -19.00 15.57
CA SER A 281 39.72 -19.99 15.29
C SER A 281 38.36 -19.57 15.88
N SER A 282 37.33 -19.46 15.05
CA SER A 282 35.92 -19.42 15.47
C SER A 282 35.15 -20.57 14.81
N PRO A 283 34.13 -21.15 15.47
CA PRO A 283 33.54 -22.43 15.08
C PRO A 283 32.48 -22.28 13.98
N ASN A 284 32.54 -23.19 13.01
CA ASN A 284 31.55 -23.57 12.00
C ASN A 284 30.22 -22.79 11.98
N ARG A 285 30.13 -21.76 11.12
CA ARG A 285 28.86 -21.33 10.54
C ARG A 285 28.49 -22.30 9.42
N ARG A 286 27.34 -22.97 9.53
CA ARG A 286 26.67 -23.61 8.39
C ARG A 286 26.44 -22.54 7.33
N SER A 287 27.15 -22.62 6.21
CA SER A 287 26.99 -21.73 5.06
C SER A 287 25.58 -21.92 4.48
N GLY A 288 24.72 -20.94 4.70
CA GLY A 288 23.43 -20.84 4.02
C GLY A 288 23.65 -20.33 2.59
N PHE A 289 22.98 -20.96 1.63
CA PHE A 289 22.94 -20.52 0.25
C PHE A 289 22.24 -19.15 0.16
N THR A 290 22.99 -18.09 -0.13
CA THR A 290 22.44 -16.78 -0.50
C THR A 290 22.99 -16.41 -1.86
N MET A 291 22.17 -16.52 -2.92
CA MET A 291 22.48 -15.86 -4.19
C MET A 291 22.51 -14.35 -3.94
N ASN A 292 23.63 -13.70 -4.26
CA ASN A 292 23.79 -12.26 -4.10
C ASN A 292 22.97 -11.52 -5.18
N PHE A 293 21.65 -11.42 -4.97
CA PHE A 293 20.83 -10.39 -5.60
C PHE A 293 21.21 -9.03 -4.99
N ALA A 294 22.36 -8.48 -5.37
CA ALA A 294 22.67 -7.08 -5.07
C ALA A 294 21.57 -6.21 -5.72
N PRO A 295 20.95 -5.29 -4.98
CA PRO A 295 19.73 -4.62 -5.43
C PRO A 295 20.00 -3.78 -6.67
N PRO A 296 19.14 -3.81 -7.71
CA PRO A 296 19.00 -2.64 -8.56
C PRO A 296 18.40 -1.52 -7.70
N THR A 297 19.14 -0.44 -7.48
CA THR A 297 18.58 0.82 -7.00
C THR A 297 17.92 1.53 -8.18
N PRO A 298 16.65 1.97 -8.10
CA PRO A 298 15.72 1.91 -6.97
C PRO A 298 15.00 0.55 -6.81
N ASP A 299 14.51 0.27 -5.59
CA ASP A 299 13.74 -0.94 -5.27
C ASP A 299 12.59 -1.18 -6.28
N PRO A 300 12.35 -2.44 -6.70
CA PRO A 300 11.31 -2.74 -7.67
C PRO A 300 9.93 -2.42 -7.09
N MET A 301 9.22 -1.51 -7.75
CA MET A 301 7.83 -1.17 -7.42
C MET A 301 6.89 -2.26 -7.95
N ILE A 302 6.10 -2.84 -7.05
CA ILE A 302 5.04 -3.78 -7.41
C ILE A 302 3.88 -3.00 -8.01
N VAL A 303 3.65 -3.16 -9.33
CA VAL A 303 2.51 -2.53 -10.03
C VAL A 303 1.18 -3.12 -9.58
N HIS A 304 1.13 -4.45 -9.41
CA HIS A 304 -0.05 -5.15 -8.92
C HIS A 304 0.35 -6.42 -8.13
N PRO A 305 -0.08 -6.57 -6.86
CA PRO A 305 0.35 -7.68 -6.01
C PRO A 305 -0.18 -9.05 -6.47
N GLY A 306 -1.33 -9.09 -7.15
CA GLY A 306 -1.89 -10.34 -7.67
C GLY A 306 -0.96 -11.10 -8.65
N VAL A 307 -0.05 -10.39 -9.34
CA VAL A 307 0.95 -11.04 -10.19
C VAL A 307 1.97 -11.81 -9.34
N VAL A 308 2.36 -11.27 -8.19
CA VAL A 308 3.28 -11.93 -7.25
C VAL A 308 2.59 -13.13 -6.60
N VAL A 309 1.30 -13.02 -6.28
CA VAL A 309 0.48 -14.17 -5.83
C VAL A 309 0.42 -15.25 -6.90
N SER A 310 0.24 -14.87 -8.18
CA SER A 310 0.26 -15.82 -9.31
C SER A 310 1.63 -16.50 -9.46
N MET A 311 2.73 -15.77 -9.30
CA MET A 311 4.08 -16.34 -9.27
C MET A 311 4.24 -17.35 -8.14
N HIS A 312 3.71 -17.06 -6.96
CA HIS A 312 3.68 -18.00 -5.84
C HIS A 312 2.84 -19.26 -6.16
N HIS A 313 1.65 -19.13 -6.75
CA HIS A 313 0.82 -20.28 -7.15
C HIS A 313 1.44 -21.15 -8.25
N LEU A 314 2.37 -20.60 -9.05
CA LEU A 314 3.11 -21.36 -10.05
C LEU A 314 4.30 -22.12 -9.46
N LEU A 315 4.76 -21.78 -8.25
CA LEU A 315 5.91 -22.41 -7.61
C LEU A 315 5.77 -23.95 -7.51
N PRO A 316 4.64 -24.51 -7.04
CA PRO A 316 4.44 -25.96 -7.00
C PRO A 316 4.33 -26.60 -8.39
N SER A 317 3.92 -25.82 -9.39
CA SER A 317 3.72 -26.27 -10.76
C SER A 317 5.03 -26.43 -11.54
N VAL A 318 6.15 -25.87 -11.07
CA VAL A 318 7.48 -26.05 -11.67
C VAL A 318 8.00 -27.45 -11.38
N ARG A 319 7.71 -28.40 -12.26
CA ARG A 319 8.16 -29.80 -12.16
C ARG A 319 8.64 -30.31 -13.50
N TYR A 320 9.63 -31.20 -13.43
CA TYR A 320 10.18 -31.85 -14.61
C TYR A 320 10.65 -33.25 -14.26
N ASP A 321 9.82 -34.26 -14.60
CA ASP A 321 10.04 -35.65 -14.21
C ASP A 321 11.36 -36.23 -14.72
N ALA A 322 11.86 -35.73 -15.86
CA ALA A 322 13.12 -36.18 -16.45
C ALA A 322 14.37 -35.62 -15.75
N ASN A 323 14.27 -34.48 -15.04
CA ASN A 323 15.38 -33.90 -14.29
C ASN A 323 14.85 -33.08 -13.10
N SER A 324 14.62 -33.75 -11.96
CA SER A 324 14.12 -33.15 -10.71
C SER A 324 15.03 -32.04 -10.19
N GLN A 325 16.35 -32.17 -10.37
CA GLN A 325 17.34 -31.18 -9.92
C GLN A 325 17.20 -29.84 -10.64
N MET A 326 16.94 -29.85 -11.94
CA MET A 326 16.71 -28.63 -12.71
C MET A 326 15.40 -27.94 -12.31
N ALA A 327 14.33 -28.70 -12.09
CA ALA A 327 13.05 -28.18 -11.60
C ALA A 327 13.20 -27.55 -10.20
N LEU A 328 13.87 -28.24 -9.28
CA LEU A 328 14.14 -27.75 -7.93
C LEU A 328 14.97 -26.46 -7.94
N THR A 329 15.96 -26.40 -8.83
CA THR A 329 16.80 -25.21 -9.02
C THR A 329 15.97 -24.01 -9.50
N LEU A 330 15.02 -24.22 -10.42
CA LEU A 330 14.11 -23.17 -10.88
C LEU A 330 13.10 -22.76 -9.81
N GLN A 331 12.60 -23.70 -9.01
CA GLN A 331 11.77 -23.40 -7.83
C GLN A 331 12.53 -22.53 -6.83
N MET A 332 13.79 -22.86 -6.52
CA MET A 332 14.63 -22.05 -5.64
C MET A 332 14.86 -20.65 -6.21
N TYR A 333 15.10 -20.52 -7.51
CA TYR A 333 15.23 -19.21 -8.15
C TYR A 333 13.95 -18.38 -7.99
N LEU A 334 12.78 -18.97 -8.26
CA LEU A 334 11.50 -18.28 -8.11
C LEU A 334 11.24 -17.88 -6.65
N ALA A 335 11.54 -18.76 -5.69
CA ALA A 335 11.44 -18.45 -4.26
C ALA A 335 12.38 -17.31 -3.84
N GLU A 336 13.59 -17.25 -4.38
CA GLU A 336 14.53 -16.15 -4.14
C GLU A 336 14.10 -14.83 -4.80
N VAL A 337 13.46 -14.87 -5.97
CA VAL A 337 12.84 -13.68 -6.57
C VAL A 337 11.72 -13.16 -5.66
N LEU A 338 10.83 -14.02 -5.19
CA LEU A 338 9.78 -13.67 -4.23
C LEU A 338 10.37 -13.10 -2.93
N ARG A 339 11.43 -13.73 -2.42
CA ARG A 339 12.19 -13.24 -1.26
C ARG A 339 12.78 -11.85 -1.47
N SER A 340 13.31 -11.57 -2.67
CA SER A 340 13.88 -10.27 -3.02
C SER A 340 12.81 -9.17 -3.05
N LEU A 341 11.61 -9.48 -3.54
CA LEU A 341 10.49 -8.53 -3.60
C LEU A 341 10.05 -8.06 -2.21
N VAL A 342 10.11 -8.92 -1.19
CA VAL A 342 9.69 -8.59 0.20
C VAL A 342 10.80 -7.98 1.06
N ARG A 343 11.88 -7.46 0.46
CA ARG A 343 12.95 -6.77 1.21
C ARG A 343 12.51 -5.42 1.74
N SER A 344 11.82 -4.61 0.93
CA SER A 344 11.34 -3.30 1.34
C SER A 344 10.09 -3.40 2.21
N GLU A 345 9.95 -2.51 3.19
CA GLU A 345 8.76 -2.42 4.05
C GLU A 345 7.50 -2.16 3.21
N ARG A 346 7.60 -1.26 2.23
CA ARG A 346 6.49 -0.95 1.31
C ARG A 346 5.96 -2.20 0.60
N ASN A 347 6.84 -3.03 0.04
CA ASN A 347 6.41 -4.24 -0.64
C ASN A 347 5.86 -5.29 0.34
N GLN A 348 6.42 -5.40 1.55
CA GLN A 348 5.87 -6.28 2.59
C GLN A 348 4.40 -5.91 2.89
N GLN A 349 4.12 -4.62 3.08
CA GLN A 349 2.79 -4.12 3.39
C GLN A 349 1.80 -4.35 2.23
N VAL A 350 2.18 -4.03 1.00
CA VAL A 350 1.36 -4.28 -0.21
C VAL A 350 1.06 -5.77 -0.40
N MET A 351 2.02 -6.65 -0.13
CA MET A 351 1.81 -8.09 -0.22
C MET A 351 0.92 -8.62 0.91
N CYS A 352 0.96 -8.04 2.10
CA CYS A 352 0.05 -8.38 3.19
C CYS A 352 -1.40 -8.01 2.85
N GLU A 353 -1.65 -6.83 2.30
CA GLU A 353 -2.99 -6.41 1.87
C GLU A 353 -3.59 -7.32 0.78
N SER A 354 -2.73 -7.97 -0.01
CA SER A 354 -3.15 -8.96 -1.01
C SER A 354 -3.41 -10.37 -0.46
N GLY A 355 -3.18 -10.61 0.84
CA GLY A 355 -3.41 -11.91 1.47
C GLY A 355 -2.30 -12.95 1.27
N LEU A 356 -1.11 -12.56 0.82
CA LEU A 356 0.00 -13.49 0.56
C LEU A 356 0.37 -14.38 1.78
N PRO A 357 0.34 -13.93 3.05
CA PRO A 357 0.63 -14.79 4.19
C PRO A 357 -0.25 -16.05 4.27
N GLY A 358 -1.56 -15.90 4.08
CA GLY A 358 -2.50 -17.02 4.04
C GLY A 358 -2.26 -17.92 2.82
N GLU A 359 -2.00 -17.33 1.65
CA GLU A 359 -1.69 -18.09 0.44
C GLU A 359 -0.43 -18.96 0.60
N LEU A 360 0.62 -18.44 1.25
CA LEU A 360 1.86 -19.16 1.57
C LEU A 360 1.59 -20.36 2.47
N LEU A 361 0.77 -20.19 3.50
CA LEU A 361 0.38 -21.28 4.40
C LEU A 361 -0.41 -22.35 3.62
N ALA A 362 -1.39 -21.96 2.82
CA ALA A 362 -2.21 -22.90 2.06
C ALA A 362 -1.40 -23.76 1.05
N HIS A 363 -0.57 -23.14 0.21
CA HIS A 363 0.09 -23.83 -0.90
C HIS A 363 1.48 -24.40 -0.55
N CYS A 364 2.15 -23.82 0.46
CA CYS A 364 3.50 -24.20 0.86
C CYS A 364 3.59 -24.82 2.27
N HIS A 365 2.47 -25.24 2.89
CA HIS A 365 2.47 -25.85 4.23
C HIS A 365 3.48 -26.99 4.37
N ILE A 366 3.63 -27.86 3.37
CA ILE A 366 4.58 -29.00 3.41
C ILE A 366 6.02 -28.52 3.55
N ALA A 367 6.43 -27.53 2.75
CA ALA A 367 7.77 -26.96 2.83
C ALA A 367 7.99 -26.12 4.11
N LEU A 368 6.94 -25.51 4.64
CA LEU A 368 6.99 -24.78 5.92
C LEU A 368 6.99 -25.71 7.14
N GLU A 369 6.42 -26.90 7.01
CA GLU A 369 6.42 -27.93 8.05
C GLU A 369 7.76 -28.66 8.11
N ASN A 370 8.32 -29.04 6.97
CA ASN A 370 9.55 -29.81 6.88
C ASN A 370 10.79 -28.89 6.84
N GLU A 371 11.49 -28.77 7.97
CA GLU A 371 12.72 -27.97 8.11
C GLU A 371 13.86 -28.40 7.17
N ASN A 372 13.86 -29.66 6.71
CA ASN A 372 14.88 -30.18 5.80
C ASN A 372 14.57 -29.89 4.32
N HIS A 373 13.40 -29.31 4.03
CA HIS A 373 13.02 -28.96 2.68
C HIS A 373 13.89 -27.81 2.16
N THR A 374 14.39 -27.89 0.93
CA THR A 374 15.29 -26.87 0.35
C THR A 374 14.65 -25.49 0.21
N LEU A 375 13.35 -25.44 -0.13
CA LEU A 375 12.54 -24.22 -0.17
C LEU A 375 12.19 -23.66 1.22
N HIS A 376 12.45 -24.38 2.33
CA HIS A 376 12.07 -23.93 3.67
C HIS A 376 12.69 -22.56 4.03
N PRO A 377 14.01 -22.32 3.88
CA PRO A 377 14.61 -21.05 4.27
C PRO A 377 14.06 -19.80 3.57
N PRO A 378 13.91 -19.75 2.21
CA PRO A 378 13.33 -18.58 1.57
C PRO A 378 11.85 -18.39 1.92
N LEU A 379 11.05 -19.45 2.01
CA LEU A 379 9.62 -19.36 2.34
C LEU A 379 9.40 -18.92 3.80
N GLN A 380 10.16 -19.47 4.73
CA GLN A 380 10.15 -19.04 6.13
C GLN A 380 10.52 -17.56 6.25
N TYR A 381 11.57 -17.11 5.55
CA TYR A 381 11.95 -15.70 5.55
C TYR A 381 10.80 -14.81 5.05
N ILE A 382 10.16 -15.16 3.94
CA ILE A 382 9.03 -14.40 3.39
C ILE A 382 7.91 -14.32 4.43
N LEU A 383 7.51 -15.46 5.01
CA LEU A 383 6.46 -15.52 6.02
C LEU A 383 6.80 -14.66 7.25
N GLU A 384 8.05 -14.70 7.74
CA GLU A 384 8.51 -13.88 8.86
C GLU A 384 8.57 -12.38 8.56
N ARG A 385 8.85 -11.98 7.32
CA ARG A 385 8.84 -10.57 6.91
C ARG A 385 7.42 -10.03 6.82
N LEU A 386 6.50 -10.80 6.24
CA LEU A 386 5.11 -10.40 6.08
C LEU A 386 4.33 -10.41 7.41
N SER A 387 4.47 -11.48 8.19
CA SER A 387 3.74 -11.64 9.46
C SER A 387 4.16 -10.61 10.52
N ALA A 388 5.36 -10.03 10.40
CA ALA A 388 5.78 -8.91 11.24
C ALA A 388 5.02 -7.61 10.95
N GLN A 389 4.42 -7.48 9.75
CA GLN A 389 3.59 -6.33 9.36
C GLN A 389 2.11 -6.60 9.62
N SER A 390 1.59 -7.70 9.09
CA SER A 390 0.16 -8.06 9.21
C SER A 390 -0.03 -9.56 9.00
N LEU A 391 -0.71 -10.21 9.94
CA LEU A 391 -1.14 -11.61 9.84
C LEU A 391 -2.57 -11.74 10.37
N GLU A 392 -3.47 -12.34 9.60
CA GLU A 392 -4.86 -12.51 10.02
C GLU A 392 -4.99 -13.59 11.12
N PRO A 393 -6.02 -13.51 11.99
CA PRO A 393 -6.24 -14.53 13.02
C PRO A 393 -6.40 -15.95 12.48
N LYS A 394 -6.99 -16.11 11.29
CA LYS A 394 -7.16 -17.41 10.64
C LYS A 394 -5.80 -18.01 10.24
N ASP A 395 -4.92 -17.19 9.67
CA ASP A 395 -3.60 -17.58 9.19
C ASP A 395 -2.68 -17.93 10.37
N LEU A 396 -2.76 -17.16 11.47
CA LEU A 396 -2.01 -17.49 12.69
C LEU A 396 -2.44 -18.83 13.29
N ARG A 397 -3.74 -19.16 13.27
CA ARG A 397 -4.22 -20.49 13.70
C ARG A 397 -3.67 -21.60 12.81
N GLU A 398 -3.70 -21.40 11.50
CA GLU A 398 -3.17 -22.37 10.53
C GLU A 398 -1.67 -22.59 10.74
N PHE A 399 -0.90 -21.51 10.90
CA PHE A 399 0.53 -21.57 11.21
C PHE A 399 0.82 -22.39 12.47
N LEU A 400 0.09 -22.16 13.57
CA LEU A 400 0.26 -22.91 14.81
C LEU A 400 -0.14 -24.40 14.67
N ARG A 401 -1.02 -24.72 13.72
CA ARG A 401 -1.55 -26.07 13.46
C ARG A 401 -0.75 -26.85 12.41
N LEU A 402 0.21 -26.26 11.72
CA LEU A 402 1.07 -26.96 10.75
C LEU A 402 1.62 -28.28 11.35
N GLY A 403 1.49 -29.41 10.68
CA GLY A 403 1.90 -30.72 11.23
C GLY A 403 1.11 -31.26 12.44
N SER A 404 -0.05 -30.68 12.74
CA SER A 404 -1.00 -31.11 13.78
C SER A 404 -0.43 -31.36 15.20
N PRO A 405 0.50 -30.53 15.73
CA PRO A 405 1.07 -30.76 17.06
C PRO A 405 0.02 -30.59 18.18
N LEU A 406 -1.00 -29.76 17.95
CA LEU A 406 -2.01 -29.40 18.95
C LEU A 406 -3.24 -30.32 18.94
N CYS A 407 -3.36 -31.26 17.98
CA CYS A 407 -4.57 -32.08 17.78
C CYS A 407 -5.87 -31.27 17.63
N CYS A 408 -5.80 -30.02 17.15
CA CYS A 408 -6.96 -29.14 17.01
C CYS A 408 -7.39 -29.05 15.54
N THR A 409 -8.59 -29.51 15.22
CA THR A 409 -9.23 -29.32 13.90
C THR A 409 -9.83 -27.90 13.76
N PRO A 410 -9.98 -27.39 12.53
CA PRO A 410 -10.80 -26.20 12.26
C PRO A 410 -12.27 -26.47 12.64
N PHE A 411 -12.88 -25.52 13.35
CA PHE A 411 -14.28 -25.61 13.77
C PHE A 411 -15.25 -25.74 12.57
N ASP A 412 -14.87 -25.22 11.40
CA ASP A 412 -15.67 -25.28 10.17
C ASP A 412 -15.73 -26.68 9.54
N GLU A 413 -14.72 -27.54 9.76
CA GLU A 413 -14.74 -28.94 9.27
C GLU A 413 -15.78 -29.76 10.05
N ASP A 414 -15.89 -29.57 11.37
CA ASP A 414 -16.82 -30.31 12.23
C ASP A 414 -18.30 -30.00 11.93
N ALA A 415 -18.59 -28.80 11.41
CA ALA A 415 -19.95 -28.38 11.02
C ALA A 415 -20.41 -28.94 9.66
N GLN A 416 -19.48 -29.28 8.75
CA GLN A 416 -19.82 -29.91 7.46
C GLN A 416 -19.71 -31.44 7.49
N ASP A 417 -18.84 -32.00 8.33
CA ASP A 417 -18.62 -33.45 8.43
C ASP A 417 -19.73 -34.20 9.17
N SER A 418 -20.60 -33.51 9.91
CA SER A 418 -21.77 -34.13 10.55
C SER A 418 -22.84 -34.59 9.54
N LEU A 419 -22.72 -34.28 8.24
CA LEU A 419 -23.56 -34.81 7.16
C LEU A 419 -22.85 -35.75 6.15
N LYS A 420 -21.54 -35.99 6.27
CA LYS A 420 -20.77 -36.81 5.32
C LYS A 420 -19.89 -37.87 6.01
N SER A 421 -20.47 -38.63 6.93
CA SER A 421 -19.84 -39.88 7.38
C SER A 421 -19.83 -40.92 6.25
N SER A 422 -18.77 -40.97 5.44
CA SER A 422 -18.25 -42.16 4.72
C SER A 422 -17.15 -41.89 3.68
N GLY A 423 -16.59 -40.67 3.58
CA GLY A 423 -15.45 -40.40 2.70
C GLY A 423 -14.15 -40.24 3.49
N LYS A 424 -13.17 -41.14 3.29
CA LYS A 424 -11.81 -41.01 3.83
C LYS A 424 -11.25 -39.61 3.57
N SER A 425 -10.98 -38.85 4.64
CA SER A 425 -10.07 -37.72 4.58
C SER A 425 -8.74 -38.22 4.03
N ILE A 426 -8.28 -37.64 2.91
CA ILE A 426 -6.96 -37.89 2.33
C ILE A 426 -5.95 -37.17 3.25
N ARG A 427 -5.67 -37.76 4.41
CA ARG A 427 -4.51 -37.42 5.24
C ARG A 427 -3.55 -38.60 5.19
N PRO A 428 -2.27 -38.42 4.81
CA PRO A 428 -1.32 -39.52 4.73
C PRO A 428 -1.18 -40.19 6.11
N ALA A 429 -1.27 -41.52 6.14
CA ALA A 429 -1.34 -42.37 7.33
C ALA A 429 -0.08 -42.39 8.23
N ASN A 430 0.86 -41.46 8.03
CA ASN A 430 2.16 -41.39 8.71
C ASN A 430 2.28 -40.22 9.71
N HIS A 431 1.29 -39.35 9.87
CA HIS A 431 1.33 -38.30 10.90
C HIS A 431 1.00 -38.86 12.28
N ARG A 432 1.93 -38.73 13.23
CA ARG A 432 1.62 -38.85 14.66
C ARG A 432 0.91 -37.56 15.08
N ASP A 433 -0.41 -37.62 15.17
CA ASP A 433 -1.17 -36.51 15.73
C ASP A 433 -0.73 -36.28 17.19
N GLY A 434 -0.41 -35.03 17.50
CA GLY A 434 -0.01 -34.62 18.83
C GLY A 434 1.50 -34.65 19.07
N GLY A 435 1.99 -33.59 19.71
CA GLY A 435 3.40 -33.45 20.06
C GLY A 435 3.76 -32.02 20.47
N PRO A 436 4.99 -31.79 20.96
CA PRO A 436 5.46 -30.43 21.15
C PRO A 436 5.54 -29.71 19.80
N VAL A 437 5.21 -28.42 19.78
CA VAL A 437 5.42 -27.57 18.61
C VAL A 437 6.93 -27.52 18.29
N PRO A 438 7.34 -27.70 17.02
CA PRO A 438 8.76 -27.65 16.65
C PRO A 438 9.46 -26.36 17.07
N LEU A 439 10.72 -26.47 17.49
CA LEU A 439 11.51 -25.34 17.99
C LEU A 439 11.66 -24.22 16.95
N THR A 440 11.87 -24.57 15.68
CA THR A 440 11.95 -23.61 14.58
C THR A 440 10.70 -22.75 14.51
N ARG A 441 9.52 -23.36 14.63
CA ARG A 441 8.24 -22.65 14.60
C ARG A 441 8.06 -21.71 15.77
N VAL A 442 8.49 -22.10 16.97
CA VAL A 442 8.51 -21.20 18.13
C VAL A 442 9.51 -20.06 17.91
N LYS A 443 10.68 -20.33 17.33
CA LYS A 443 11.67 -19.29 16.95
C LYS A 443 11.12 -18.34 15.87
N THR A 444 10.37 -18.85 14.90
CA THR A 444 9.64 -18.04 13.91
C THR A 444 8.61 -17.14 14.60
N LEU A 445 7.83 -17.70 15.54
CA LEU A 445 6.87 -16.91 16.33
C LEU A 445 7.57 -15.81 17.14
N VAL A 446 8.74 -16.09 17.72
CA VAL A 446 9.59 -15.07 18.36
C VAL A 446 10.00 -14.01 17.32
N SER A 447 10.48 -14.40 16.13
CA SER A 447 10.87 -13.47 15.06
C SER A 447 9.72 -12.55 14.61
N MET A 448 8.49 -13.08 14.59
CA MET A 448 7.27 -12.35 14.23
C MET A 448 6.76 -11.41 15.34
N THR A 449 7.00 -11.75 16.60
CA THR A 449 6.55 -10.98 17.78
C THR A 449 7.62 -10.03 18.33
N THR A 450 8.87 -10.20 17.92
CA THR A 450 9.98 -9.32 18.32
C THR A 450 9.84 -7.97 17.61
N PRO A 451 9.79 -6.84 18.35
CA PRO A 451 9.76 -5.51 17.77
C PRO A 451 11.01 -5.27 16.93
N ARG A 452 10.85 -4.89 15.65
CA ARG A 452 11.98 -4.68 14.72
C ARG A 452 12.47 -3.24 14.67
N ASP A 453 11.64 -2.28 15.10
CA ASP A 453 11.96 -0.85 15.15
C ASP A 453 11.93 -0.34 16.59
N CYS A 454 13.10 -0.31 17.24
CA CYS A 454 13.28 0.26 18.59
C CYS A 454 13.12 1.80 18.65
N ARG A 455 12.73 2.45 17.53
CA ARG A 455 12.57 3.91 17.41
C ARG A 455 11.21 4.42 17.90
N LEU A 456 10.32 3.52 18.29
CA LEU A 456 8.97 3.85 18.74
C LEU A 456 8.99 4.14 20.25
N HIS A 457 8.84 5.41 20.63
CA HIS A 457 8.69 5.86 22.01
C HIS A 457 7.55 5.10 22.73
N GLY A 458 7.88 4.05 23.49
CA GLY A 458 6.95 3.30 24.34
C GLY A 458 5.80 2.57 23.64
N THR A 459 5.67 2.67 22.32
CA THR A 459 4.63 2.02 21.51
C THR A 459 5.26 0.90 20.69
N SER A 460 5.19 -0.33 21.20
CA SER A 460 5.85 -1.47 20.53
C SER A 460 5.15 -1.92 19.24
N ILE A 461 4.09 -1.24 18.82
CA ILE A 461 3.21 -1.59 17.71
C ILE A 461 3.09 -0.38 16.78
N MET A 462 3.31 -0.61 15.48
CA MET A 462 3.04 0.38 14.43
C MET A 462 1.54 0.75 14.46
N PRO A 463 1.15 2.04 14.49
CA PRO A 463 -0.25 2.42 14.40
C PRO A 463 -0.78 2.35 12.95
N PRO A 464 -2.10 2.31 12.74
CA PRO A 464 -2.68 2.54 11.42
C PRO A 464 -2.32 3.93 10.88
N PHE A 465 -1.90 4.02 9.62
CA PHE A 465 -1.44 5.28 9.04
C PHE A 465 -1.85 5.50 7.59
N VAL A 466 -1.79 6.76 7.18
CA VAL A 466 -1.78 7.22 5.79
C VAL A 466 -0.39 7.75 5.47
N GLU A 467 0.29 7.17 4.49
CA GLU A 467 1.60 7.62 4.03
C GLU A 467 1.46 8.56 2.84
N PHE A 468 2.22 9.65 2.89
CA PHE A 468 2.33 10.66 1.86
C PHE A 468 3.76 10.69 1.31
N ASP A 469 3.94 10.24 0.08
CA ASP A 469 5.20 10.16 -0.66
C ASP A 469 5.19 11.15 -1.84
N MET A 470 6.00 12.21 -1.74
CA MET A 470 6.04 13.25 -2.77
C MET A 470 6.95 12.89 -3.97
N SER A 471 7.63 11.74 -3.95
CA SER A 471 8.70 11.44 -4.91
C SER A 471 8.21 11.22 -6.35
N SER A 472 7.01 10.68 -6.50
CA SER A 472 6.44 10.29 -7.81
C SER A 472 5.58 11.39 -8.41
N GLU A 473 4.48 11.74 -7.73
CA GLU A 473 3.48 12.69 -8.20
C GLU A 473 3.74 14.12 -7.73
N GLY A 474 4.48 14.31 -6.62
CA GLY A 474 4.71 15.61 -6.01
C GLY A 474 3.51 16.21 -5.26
N PHE A 475 2.41 15.47 -5.15
CA PHE A 475 1.27 15.84 -4.34
C PHE A 475 0.64 14.57 -3.76
N SER A 476 0.06 14.68 -2.58
CA SER A 476 -0.72 13.64 -1.94
C SER A 476 -1.36 14.22 -0.68
N CYS A 477 -2.66 14.02 -0.51
CA CYS A 477 -3.40 14.57 0.62
C CYS A 477 -4.69 13.81 0.91
N LEU A 478 -5.21 13.98 2.13
CA LEU A 478 -6.60 13.72 2.46
C LEU A 478 -7.42 14.98 2.22
N TYR A 479 -8.43 14.87 1.37
CA TYR A 479 -9.42 15.93 1.12
C TYR A 479 -10.61 15.77 2.06
N LEU A 480 -10.97 16.84 2.76
CA LEU A 480 -12.05 16.89 3.76
C LEU A 480 -13.19 17.77 3.25
N PRO A 481 -14.24 17.19 2.64
CA PRO A 481 -15.37 17.95 2.15
C PRO A 481 -16.26 18.39 3.31
N SER A 482 -16.81 19.60 3.23
CA SER A 482 -17.88 20.07 4.12
C SER A 482 -17.54 19.94 5.61
N ILE A 483 -16.44 20.57 6.05
CA ILE A 483 -15.99 20.59 7.45
C ILE A 483 -17.02 21.28 8.36
N ALA A 484 -17.61 22.36 7.87
CA ALA A 484 -18.70 23.08 8.54
C ALA A 484 -19.90 23.19 7.57
N PRO A 485 -20.73 22.14 7.46
CA PRO A 485 -21.90 22.15 6.59
C PRO A 485 -22.92 23.21 7.04
N GLN A 486 -23.51 23.92 6.07
CA GLN A 486 -24.50 24.97 6.31
C GLN A 486 -25.68 24.84 5.34
N SER A 487 -26.86 25.24 5.79
CA SER A 487 -28.09 25.33 5.01
C SER A 487 -28.10 26.60 4.15
N ILE A 488 -28.84 26.57 3.04
CA ILE A 488 -29.06 27.76 2.22
C ILE A 488 -30.14 28.59 2.92
N SER A 489 -29.76 29.62 3.68
CA SER A 489 -30.70 30.70 3.99
C SER A 489 -30.73 31.65 2.79
N THR A 490 -31.78 31.62 1.96
CA THR A 490 -32.05 32.73 1.05
C THR A 490 -32.21 33.99 1.91
N PRO A 491 -31.48 35.10 1.64
CA PRO A 491 -31.63 36.31 2.43
C PRO A 491 -33.09 36.77 2.33
N ALA A 492 -33.80 36.77 3.46
CA ALA A 492 -35.16 37.25 3.55
C ALA A 492 -35.14 38.74 3.18
N VAL A 493 -35.65 39.08 1.99
CA VAL A 493 -36.06 40.44 1.70
C VAL A 493 -37.14 40.77 2.72
N VAL A 494 -36.87 41.74 3.59
CA VAL A 494 -37.85 42.26 4.55
C VAL A 494 -38.96 42.94 3.74
N GLY A 495 -39.98 42.18 3.39
CA GLY A 495 -41.07 42.61 2.52
C GLY A 495 -42.23 41.62 2.54
N VAL A 496 -43.13 41.82 3.51
CA VAL A 496 -44.53 41.39 3.53
C VAL A 496 -44.81 39.89 3.32
N GLY A 497 -44.94 39.18 4.45
CA GLY A 497 -46.02 38.21 4.68
C GLY A 497 -46.15 37.01 3.75
N ILE A 498 -45.22 36.06 3.80
CA ILE A 498 -45.54 34.64 3.59
C ILE A 498 -44.78 33.82 4.63
N VAL A 499 -45.52 33.26 5.58
CA VAL A 499 -45.01 32.22 6.49
C VAL A 499 -44.88 30.96 5.65
N ALA A 500 -43.69 30.69 5.11
CA ALA A 500 -43.38 29.40 4.50
C ALA A 500 -43.20 28.36 5.61
N MET A 501 -44.31 27.73 6.01
CA MET A 501 -44.30 26.51 6.80
C MET A 501 -43.80 25.35 5.92
N GLY A 502 -42.73 24.67 6.36
CA GLY A 502 -42.52 23.25 6.04
C GLY A 502 -41.81 22.89 4.73
N SER A 503 -40.61 23.42 4.48
CA SER A 503 -39.62 22.68 3.66
C SER A 503 -38.36 22.48 4.50
N ASP A 504 -38.02 21.23 4.80
CA ASP A 504 -36.79 20.85 5.49
C ASP A 504 -35.59 21.60 4.89
N ALA A 505 -34.98 22.49 5.67
CA ALA A 505 -33.74 23.16 5.28
C ALA A 505 -32.63 22.11 5.23
N SER A 506 -32.53 21.39 4.11
CA SER A 506 -31.54 20.33 3.94
C SER A 506 -30.14 20.97 3.90
N VAL A 507 -29.33 20.66 4.91
CA VAL A 507 -27.93 21.09 5.01
C VAL A 507 -27.19 20.69 3.73
N ILE A 508 -26.41 21.62 3.14
CA ILE A 508 -25.60 21.30 1.97
C ILE A 508 -24.34 20.56 2.42
N GLY A 509 -24.28 19.28 2.13
CA GLY A 509 -23.07 18.49 2.36
C GLY A 509 -22.95 17.93 3.76
N GLY A 510 -21.96 17.05 3.94
CA GLY A 510 -21.70 16.39 5.21
C GLY A 510 -22.70 15.28 5.56
N ILE A 511 -22.57 14.80 6.79
CA ILE A 511 -23.40 13.78 7.42
C ILE A 511 -24.04 14.33 8.69
N GLY A 512 -25.31 13.99 8.94
CA GLY A 512 -26.09 14.51 10.05
C GLY A 512 -27.02 15.66 9.67
N THR A 513 -27.59 16.33 10.67
CA THR A 513 -28.60 17.39 10.50
C THR A 513 -28.20 18.64 11.25
N GLY A 514 -28.60 19.82 10.75
CA GLY A 514 -28.34 21.10 11.39
C GLY A 514 -27.01 21.75 10.98
N ASP A 515 -26.99 23.07 11.06
CA ASP A 515 -25.87 23.90 10.60
C ASP A 515 -24.71 23.90 11.60
N ARG A 516 -23.49 23.88 11.07
CA ARG A 516 -22.26 24.04 11.86
C ARG A 516 -21.66 25.42 11.60
N VAL A 517 -21.59 26.23 12.64
CA VAL A 517 -21.07 27.61 12.56
C VAL A 517 -19.55 27.60 12.47
N PHE A 518 -19.01 28.36 11.53
CA PHE A 518 -17.57 28.56 11.40
C PHE A 518 -17.22 30.04 11.24
N PRO A 519 -16.11 30.52 11.83
CA PRO A 519 -15.25 29.78 12.76
C PRO A 519 -15.95 29.59 14.14
N PRO A 520 -15.63 28.52 14.89
CA PRO A 520 -16.26 28.26 16.17
C PRO A 520 -16.14 29.43 17.16
N GLN A 521 -17.18 29.64 17.97
CA GLN A 521 -17.20 30.70 18.99
C GLN A 521 -16.45 30.30 20.26
N THR A 522 -16.31 28.99 20.49
CA THR A 522 -15.69 28.39 21.68
C THR A 522 -14.19 28.12 21.53
N GLY A 523 -13.58 28.50 20.41
CA GLY A 523 -12.21 28.12 20.07
C GLY A 523 -12.15 26.80 19.29
N LEU A 524 -10.93 26.39 18.94
CA LEU A 524 -10.68 25.22 18.08
C LEU A 524 -9.47 24.45 18.62
N SER A 525 -9.55 23.12 18.71
CA SER A 525 -8.41 22.26 19.02
C SER A 525 -8.21 21.22 17.91
N PHE A 526 -6.99 21.14 17.39
CA PHE A 526 -6.56 20.14 16.42
C PHE A 526 -5.50 19.24 17.03
N CYS A 527 -5.75 17.93 17.00
CA CYS A 527 -4.94 16.90 17.61
C CYS A 527 -4.53 15.91 16.52
N THR A 528 -3.24 15.58 16.40
CA THR A 528 -2.76 14.70 15.33
C THR A 528 -1.52 13.91 15.75
N TRP A 529 -1.44 12.65 15.29
CA TRP A 529 -0.22 11.86 15.33
C TRP A 529 0.51 11.94 13.98
N ILE A 530 1.80 12.24 14.01
CA ILE A 530 2.63 12.34 12.80
C ILE A 530 3.95 11.62 12.96
N CYS A 531 4.47 11.09 11.85
CA CYS A 531 5.80 10.50 11.78
C CYS A 531 6.47 10.92 10.47
N SER A 532 7.56 11.69 10.55
CA SER A 532 8.35 12.04 9.37
C SER A 532 9.36 10.94 9.09
N GLU A 533 9.31 10.30 7.92
CA GLU A 533 10.29 9.27 7.53
C GLU A 533 11.51 9.89 6.86
N LYS A 534 11.27 10.90 6.02
CA LYS A 534 12.30 11.66 5.31
C LYS A 534 11.84 13.09 5.12
N PHE A 535 12.61 14.05 5.59
CA PHE A 535 12.37 15.46 5.29
C PHE A 535 12.83 15.84 3.88
N SER A 536 12.21 16.87 3.29
CA SER A 536 12.77 17.54 2.11
C SER A 536 14.07 18.27 2.45
N ASP A 537 14.95 18.43 1.47
CA ASP A 537 16.10 19.31 1.57
C ASP A 537 15.69 20.75 1.21
N PRO A 538 15.89 21.73 2.13
CA PRO A 538 15.53 23.13 1.90
C PRO A 538 16.12 23.75 0.62
N HIS A 539 17.26 23.26 0.15
CA HIS A 539 17.97 23.86 -0.99
C HIS A 539 17.66 23.18 -2.32
N SER A 540 17.48 21.85 -2.31
CA SER A 540 17.28 21.10 -3.56
C SER A 540 15.81 20.83 -3.87
N ASP A 541 14.97 20.59 -2.86
CA ASP A 541 13.56 20.25 -3.05
C ASP A 541 12.62 20.75 -1.93
N PRO A 542 12.61 22.05 -1.59
CA PRO A 542 11.85 22.56 -0.44
C PRO A 542 10.36 22.18 -0.51
N HIS A 543 9.91 21.39 0.46
CA HIS A 543 8.54 20.90 0.53
C HIS A 543 8.04 20.83 1.98
N ALA A 544 7.11 21.70 2.35
CA ALA A 544 6.58 21.77 3.71
C ALA A 544 5.65 20.59 4.03
N ILE A 545 5.69 20.09 5.28
CA ILE A 545 4.72 19.10 5.77
C ILE A 545 3.44 19.86 6.18
N ARG A 546 2.38 19.73 5.39
CA ARG A 546 1.11 20.42 5.61
C ARG A 546 0.19 19.55 6.47
N LEU A 547 0.04 19.92 7.74
CA LEU A 547 -0.70 19.14 8.74
C LEU A 547 -2.21 19.37 8.64
N LEU A 548 -2.62 20.63 8.50
CA LEU A 548 -4.02 20.99 8.27
C LEU A 548 -4.10 22.32 7.53
N THR A 549 -4.83 22.34 6.43
CA THR A 549 -5.18 23.55 5.69
C THR A 549 -6.70 23.63 5.58
N LEU A 550 -7.31 24.66 6.18
CA LEU A 550 -8.73 24.93 6.03
C LEU A 550 -8.94 26.01 4.98
N VAL A 551 -9.86 25.74 4.06
CA VAL A 551 -10.16 26.59 2.92
C VAL A 551 -11.66 26.84 2.90
N ARG A 552 -12.05 28.08 2.70
CA ARG A 552 -13.45 28.48 2.53
C ARG A 552 -13.63 29.11 1.15
N ASN A 553 -14.79 28.85 0.56
CA ASN A 553 -15.16 29.39 -0.74
C ASN A 553 -16.03 30.63 -0.57
N ILE A 554 -15.76 31.69 -1.32
CA ILE A 554 -16.56 32.92 -1.26
C ILE A 554 -17.81 32.74 -2.12
N GLN A 555 -19.02 32.92 -1.58
CA GLN A 555 -20.22 32.81 -2.40
C GLN A 555 -20.22 33.85 -3.54
N GLY A 556 -20.51 33.38 -4.76
CA GLY A 556 -20.58 34.24 -5.96
C GLY A 556 -19.25 34.48 -6.67
N ARG A 557 -18.12 34.03 -6.11
CA ARG A 557 -16.79 34.02 -6.76
C ARG A 557 -16.21 32.61 -6.65
N ASP A 558 -15.65 32.01 -7.70
CA ASP A 558 -14.96 30.69 -7.57
C ASP A 558 -13.56 30.85 -6.93
N GLU A 559 -13.44 31.76 -5.95
CA GLU A 559 -12.22 32.13 -5.24
C GLU A 559 -12.11 31.34 -3.93
N GLN A 560 -11.02 30.59 -3.80
CA GLN A 560 -10.70 29.77 -2.63
C GLN A 560 -9.73 30.52 -1.71
N LEU A 561 -10.14 30.75 -0.46
CA LEU A 561 -9.32 31.41 0.56
C LEU A 561 -8.90 30.42 1.64
N ILE A 562 -7.60 30.26 1.85
CA ILE A 562 -7.04 29.58 3.01
C ILE A 562 -7.31 30.47 4.23
N CYS A 563 -7.94 29.93 5.27
CA CYS A 563 -8.28 30.66 6.49
C CYS A 563 -7.60 30.11 7.76
N LEU A 564 -7.05 28.90 7.68
CA LEU A 564 -6.15 28.33 8.69
C LEU A 564 -5.11 27.45 7.98
N SER A 565 -3.84 27.65 8.29
CA SER A 565 -2.75 26.81 7.83
C SER A 565 -1.88 26.38 9.01
N ILE A 566 -1.68 25.08 9.15
CA ILE A 566 -0.77 24.46 10.11
C ILE A 566 0.20 23.58 9.30
N GLN A 567 1.48 23.91 9.34
CA GLN A 567 2.51 23.18 8.59
C GLN A 567 3.88 23.23 9.24
N ILE A 568 4.74 22.27 8.95
CA ILE A 568 6.16 22.29 9.32
C ILE A 568 6.93 22.85 8.11
N SER A 569 7.66 23.95 8.33
CA SER A 569 8.35 24.68 7.25
C SER A 569 9.42 23.83 6.58
N SER A 570 9.60 23.99 5.27
CA SER A 570 10.69 23.32 4.56
C SER A 570 12.05 23.98 4.80
N ARG A 571 12.09 25.21 5.33
CA ARG A 571 13.32 26.01 5.46
C ARG A 571 14.13 25.63 6.70
N ASP A 572 13.47 25.66 7.84
CA ASP A 572 14.07 25.41 9.15
C ASP A 572 13.35 24.30 9.91
N LYS A 573 12.27 23.73 9.37
CA LYS A 573 11.48 22.68 10.02
C LYS A 573 10.78 23.16 11.31
N ALA A 574 10.55 24.46 11.45
CA ALA A 574 9.71 25.02 12.51
C ALA A 574 8.21 24.81 12.22
N LEU A 575 7.40 24.71 13.27
CA LEU A 575 5.95 24.64 13.18
C LEU A 575 5.37 26.04 12.91
N LEU A 576 4.71 26.20 11.77
CA LEU A 576 4.03 27.41 11.34
C LEU A 576 2.52 27.27 11.50
N ILE A 577 1.92 28.25 12.18
CA ILE A 577 0.47 28.33 12.40
C ILE A 577 0.01 29.73 11.96
N SER A 578 -0.83 29.79 10.93
CA SER A 578 -1.34 31.06 10.40
C SER A 578 -2.85 31.05 10.24
N THR A 579 -3.47 32.16 10.66
CA THR A 579 -4.89 32.49 10.46
C THR A 579 -5.09 33.58 9.42
N THR A 580 -4.01 33.98 8.73
CA THR A 580 -4.05 34.97 7.65
C THR A 580 -4.83 34.43 6.46
N GLU A 581 -5.78 35.21 5.97
CA GLU A 581 -6.54 34.86 4.77
C GLU A 581 -5.69 35.04 3.51
N THR A 582 -5.39 33.95 2.81
CA THR A 582 -4.63 33.98 1.56
C THR A 582 -5.41 33.30 0.44
N LEU A 583 -5.32 33.87 -0.77
CA LEU A 583 -5.84 33.21 -1.96
C LEU A 583 -5.03 31.95 -2.25
N MET A 584 -5.73 30.86 -2.51
CA MET A 584 -5.13 29.61 -2.96
C MET A 584 -4.75 29.75 -4.44
N ASP A 585 -3.67 30.49 -4.71
CA ASP A 585 -3.17 30.74 -6.06
C ASP A 585 -2.29 29.56 -6.54
N GLN A 586 -2.49 29.15 -7.80
CA GLN A 586 -1.70 28.11 -8.46
C GLN A 586 -0.30 28.61 -8.89
N SER A 587 -0.06 29.92 -8.87
CA SER A 587 1.20 30.52 -9.35
C SER A 587 2.40 30.34 -8.39
N SER A 588 2.13 30.14 -7.10
CA SER A 588 3.14 30.12 -6.04
C SER A 588 3.39 28.70 -5.52
N LEU A 589 4.25 27.96 -6.24
CA LEU A 589 4.64 26.58 -5.91
C LEU A 589 5.27 26.43 -4.50
N ASP A 590 5.87 27.50 -3.97
CA ASP A 590 6.57 27.53 -2.68
C ASP A 590 5.76 28.22 -1.58
N TRP A 591 4.42 28.24 -1.69
CA TRP A 591 3.61 28.98 -0.73
C TRP A 591 3.81 28.48 0.71
N GLU A 592 4.36 29.37 1.53
CA GLU A 592 4.39 29.31 3.00
C GLU A 592 3.80 30.64 3.53
N PRO A 593 3.11 30.63 4.68
CA PRO A 593 2.63 31.86 5.30
C PRO A 593 3.78 32.82 5.59
N GLU A 594 3.69 34.06 5.09
CA GLU A 594 4.62 35.12 5.46
C GLU A 594 4.43 35.49 6.94
N GLU A 595 5.53 35.76 7.65
CA GLU A 595 5.51 36.39 8.98
C GLU A 595 5.10 37.86 8.86
N ARG A 596 3.81 38.09 8.58
CA ARG A 596 3.19 39.41 8.78
C ARG A 596 2.59 39.43 10.18
N GLU A 597 3.04 40.39 10.98
CA GLU A 597 2.86 40.35 12.44
C GLU A 597 1.37 40.31 12.85
N GLU A 598 1.11 39.54 13.91
CA GLU A 598 -0.15 39.25 14.62
C GLU A 598 -1.08 38.11 14.14
N CYS A 599 -0.97 37.61 12.90
CA CYS A 599 -1.81 36.51 12.36
C CYS A 599 -1.02 35.24 11.96
N CYS A 600 0.28 35.21 12.25
CA CYS A 600 1.16 34.08 12.00
C CYS A 600 2.07 33.86 13.21
N VAL A 601 2.26 32.59 13.61
CA VAL A 601 3.14 32.17 14.69
C VAL A 601 4.08 31.10 14.17
N ARG A 602 5.37 31.26 14.47
CA ARG A 602 6.43 30.27 14.23
C ARG A 602 6.89 29.70 15.58
N VAL A 603 6.89 28.38 15.72
CA VAL A 603 7.30 27.67 16.93
C VAL A 603 8.43 26.70 16.59
N TRP A 604 9.56 26.83 17.27
CA TRP A 604 10.67 25.89 17.17
C TRP A 604 10.39 24.65 18.03
N CYS A 605 10.33 23.47 17.41
CA CYS A 605 10.09 22.19 18.07
C CYS A 605 11.13 21.16 17.59
N PRO A 606 12.32 21.09 18.20
CA PRO A 606 13.39 20.21 17.74
C PRO A 606 13.05 18.72 17.84
N GLU A 607 12.10 18.33 18.70
CA GLU A 607 11.68 16.95 18.86
C GLU A 607 10.97 16.44 17.61
N LEU A 608 10.23 17.29 16.87
CA LEU A 608 9.58 16.92 15.61
C LEU A 608 10.57 16.57 14.49
N LEU A 609 11.86 16.87 14.66
CA LEU A 609 12.91 16.64 13.66
C LEU A 609 13.42 15.19 13.65
N GLN A 610 13.00 14.37 14.61
CA GLN A 610 13.43 12.98 14.72
C GLN A 610 12.74 12.12 13.64
N GLU A 611 13.50 11.68 12.64
CA GLU A 611 12.98 10.82 11.58
C GLU A 611 12.63 9.41 12.10
N GLY A 612 11.49 8.88 11.64
CA GLY A 612 10.98 7.56 12.01
C GLY A 612 10.32 7.49 13.39
N GLN A 613 10.04 8.62 14.04
CA GLN A 613 9.35 8.66 15.33
C GLN A 613 7.95 9.26 15.23
N TRP A 614 7.02 8.67 15.99
CA TRP A 614 5.66 9.16 16.13
C TRP A 614 5.59 10.22 17.23
N HIS A 615 5.10 11.41 16.87
CA HIS A 615 4.84 12.50 17.80
C HIS A 615 3.36 12.85 17.82
N HIS A 616 2.87 13.16 19.02
CA HIS A 616 1.52 13.64 19.24
C HIS A 616 1.54 15.18 19.33
N LEU A 617 0.99 15.83 18.33
CA LEU A 617 0.88 17.28 18.27
C LEU A 617 -0.56 17.71 18.56
N THR A 618 -0.74 18.61 19.52
CA THR A 618 -2.03 19.26 19.77
C THR A 618 -1.89 20.77 19.72
N ILE A 619 -2.70 21.41 18.88
CA ILE A 619 -2.75 22.85 18.68
C ILE A 619 -4.10 23.36 19.16
N VAL A 620 -4.09 24.26 20.13
CA VAL A 620 -5.28 24.83 20.75
C VAL A 620 -5.36 26.32 20.43
N LEU A 621 -6.34 26.69 19.60
CA LEU A 621 -6.68 28.07 19.27
C LEU A 621 -7.75 28.57 20.23
N ASN A 622 -7.33 29.39 21.19
CA ASN A 622 -8.21 30.01 22.15
C ASN A 622 -8.74 31.33 21.60
N ARG A 623 -10.06 31.43 21.46
CA ARG A 623 -10.74 32.64 21.04
C ARG A 623 -11.08 33.50 22.26
N ALA A 624 -10.55 34.72 22.30
CA ALA A 624 -10.91 35.71 23.30
C ALA A 624 -11.62 36.90 22.65
N VAL A 625 -12.72 37.35 23.27
CA VAL A 625 -13.54 38.49 22.77
C VAL A 625 -13.04 39.83 23.33
N LEU A 626 -12.58 39.83 24.58
CA LEU A 626 -12.13 41.04 25.30
C LEU A 626 -10.60 41.12 25.47
N LYS A 627 -9.89 40.03 25.21
CA LYS A 627 -8.42 39.91 25.26
C LYS A 627 -7.93 39.44 23.89
N ASN A 628 -6.63 39.52 23.67
CA ASN A 628 -6.04 38.92 22.46
C ASN A 628 -6.25 37.41 22.48
N SER A 629 -6.66 36.86 21.33
CA SER A 629 -6.71 35.42 21.12
C SER A 629 -5.29 34.82 21.16
N SER A 630 -5.19 33.53 21.44
CA SER A 630 -3.91 32.86 21.60
C SER A 630 -3.90 31.47 20.99
N VAL A 631 -2.71 31.00 20.65
CA VAL A 631 -2.43 29.63 20.23
C VAL A 631 -1.55 28.96 21.27
N SER A 632 -1.91 27.75 21.68
CA SER A 632 -1.08 26.91 22.55
C SER A 632 -0.70 25.63 21.83
N VAL A 633 0.56 25.26 21.90
CA VAL A 633 1.12 24.05 21.28
C VAL A 633 1.51 23.08 22.38
N TYR A 634 1.03 21.85 22.26
CA TYR A 634 1.36 20.73 23.12
C TYR A 634 2.02 19.64 22.29
N MET A 635 3.05 19.03 22.86
CA MET A 635 3.88 18.00 22.26
C MET A 635 3.91 16.80 23.20
N ASP A 636 3.55 15.62 22.70
CA ASP A 636 3.61 14.36 23.47
C ASP A 636 2.90 14.45 24.84
N GLY A 637 1.76 15.15 24.85
CA GLY A 637 0.91 15.35 26.03
C GLY A 637 1.36 16.48 26.96
N GLN A 638 2.51 17.11 26.71
CA GLN A 638 3.06 18.20 27.51
C GLN A 638 2.88 19.56 26.85
N HIS A 639 2.75 20.62 27.65
CA HIS A 639 2.69 22.00 27.14
C HIS A 639 4.08 22.44 26.67
N HIS A 640 4.15 22.98 25.45
CA HIS A 640 5.41 23.49 24.87
C HIS A 640 5.46 25.01 24.83
N SER A 641 4.45 25.65 24.24
CA SER A 641 4.41 27.12 24.16
C SER A 641 2.99 27.68 24.03
N THR A 642 2.83 28.95 24.39
CA THR A 642 1.62 29.73 24.15
C THR A 642 2.00 31.10 23.60
N GLN A 643 1.42 31.49 22.47
CA GLN A 643 1.69 32.76 21.80
C GLN A 643 0.40 33.49 21.44
N LYS A 644 0.48 34.81 21.27
CA LYS A 644 -0.66 35.63 20.81
C LYS A 644 -0.88 35.37 19.32
N LEU A 645 -2.12 35.16 18.91
CA LEU A 645 -2.50 34.93 17.52
C LEU A 645 -3.93 35.41 17.32
N HIS A 646 -4.19 36.22 16.30
CA HIS A 646 -5.55 36.58 15.94
C HIS A 646 -6.35 35.34 15.54
N TYR A 647 -7.56 35.23 16.07
CA TYR A 647 -8.44 34.13 15.72
C TYR A 647 -8.90 34.24 14.26
N ILE A 648 -9.37 33.13 13.69
CA ILE A 648 -9.86 33.07 12.31
C ILE A 648 -10.94 34.14 12.11
N SER A 649 -10.81 34.92 11.04
CA SER A 649 -11.76 35.99 10.74
C SER A 649 -13.14 35.43 10.38
N GLN A 650 -14.18 36.03 10.95
CA GLN A 650 -15.58 35.64 10.76
C GLN A 650 -16.11 36.02 9.38
N ASN A 651 -15.66 37.15 8.82
CA ASN A 651 -16.12 37.66 7.53
C ASN A 651 -15.01 37.54 6.49
N PRO A 652 -15.26 36.86 5.35
CA PRO A 652 -14.29 36.81 4.28
C PRO A 652 -13.91 38.18 3.73
N GLY A 653 -12.60 38.47 3.64
CA GLY A 653 -12.09 39.70 3.04
C GLY A 653 -12.27 40.97 3.91
N GLY A 654 -12.57 40.82 5.21
CA GLY A 654 -12.54 41.94 6.17
C GLY A 654 -13.69 42.96 6.07
N GLY A 655 -14.79 42.64 5.36
CA GLY A 655 -15.94 43.54 5.18
C GLY A 655 -16.89 43.64 6.39
N ALA A 656 -17.71 44.70 6.41
CA ALA A 656 -18.69 45.03 7.47
C ALA A 656 -19.65 43.87 7.83
N ALA A 657 -20.09 43.86 9.08
CA ALA A 657 -20.71 42.76 9.84
C ALA A 657 -21.98 42.07 9.27
N ASN A 658 -22.48 42.41 8.08
CA ASN A 658 -23.85 42.04 7.66
C ASN A 658 -24.01 41.44 6.25
N LEU A 659 -22.95 40.99 5.55
CA LEU A 659 -23.09 40.69 4.09
C LEU A 659 -22.45 39.41 3.53
N THR A 660 -22.03 38.41 4.32
CA THR A 660 -21.51 37.16 3.72
C THR A 660 -22.37 35.94 4.07
N VAL A 661 -23.09 35.49 3.05
CA VAL A 661 -23.95 34.31 2.97
C VAL A 661 -23.08 33.04 2.97
N ALA A 662 -23.60 31.96 3.56
CA ALA A 662 -22.96 30.65 3.85
C ALA A 662 -21.74 30.25 2.97
N THR A 663 -20.52 30.38 3.51
CA THR A 663 -19.30 29.93 2.82
C THR A 663 -19.13 28.42 2.97
N SER A 664 -18.93 27.68 1.87
CA SER A 664 -18.62 26.25 1.96
C SER A 664 -17.18 26.07 2.44
N ILE A 665 -16.96 25.23 3.45
CA ILE A 665 -15.65 25.03 4.09
C ILE A 665 -15.19 23.60 3.88
N PHE A 666 -13.96 23.44 3.42
CA PHE A 666 -13.30 22.17 3.22
C PHE A 666 -11.86 22.25 3.73
N GLY A 667 -11.15 21.13 3.76
CA GLY A 667 -9.77 21.13 4.20
C GLY A 667 -8.91 20.06 3.55
N PHE A 668 -7.62 20.19 3.80
CA PHE A 668 -6.59 19.27 3.35
C PHE A 668 -5.69 18.88 4.51
N ILE A 669 -5.30 17.61 4.55
CA ILE A 669 -4.17 17.09 5.32
C ILE A 669 -3.18 16.55 4.31
N GLY A 670 -1.99 17.12 4.21
CA GLY A 670 -1.02 16.85 3.14
C GLY A 670 -1.00 17.90 2.03
N THR A 671 -0.31 17.57 0.94
CA THR A 671 -0.05 18.49 -0.16
C THR A 671 -1.14 18.37 -1.22
N PRO A 672 -2.01 19.38 -1.37
CA PRO A 672 -3.08 19.33 -2.38
C PRO A 672 -2.49 19.45 -3.80
N PRO A 673 -3.23 19.01 -4.85
CA PRO A 673 -2.75 19.05 -6.24
C PRO A 673 -2.28 20.43 -6.72
N GLN A 674 -2.83 21.51 -6.16
CA GLN A 674 -2.47 22.90 -6.46
C GLN A 674 -1.03 23.24 -6.06
N PHE A 675 -0.47 22.57 -5.05
CA PHE A 675 0.90 22.78 -4.56
C PHE A 675 1.83 21.64 -5.00
N ARG A 676 1.53 21.03 -6.16
CA ARG A 676 2.28 19.88 -6.68
C ARG A 676 3.75 20.23 -6.92
N ARG A 677 4.65 19.50 -6.26
CA ARG A 677 6.09 19.55 -6.45
C ARG A 677 6.73 18.22 -6.10
N GLN A 678 7.53 17.66 -7.00
CA GLN A 678 8.29 16.44 -6.70
C GLN A 678 9.33 16.72 -5.62
N SER A 679 9.32 15.90 -4.58
CA SER A 679 10.25 15.98 -3.45
C SER A 679 10.49 14.60 -2.86
N LYS A 680 11.62 14.40 -2.19
CA LYS A 680 11.93 13.21 -1.40
C LYS A 680 11.16 13.15 -0.07
N LEU A 681 10.33 14.16 0.23
CA LEU A 681 9.49 14.21 1.41
C LEU A 681 8.60 12.96 1.50
N LEU A 682 8.76 12.24 2.61
CA LEU A 682 7.98 11.06 2.98
C LEU A 682 7.56 11.18 4.44
N TRP A 683 6.26 11.19 4.70
CA TRP A 683 5.74 11.25 6.06
C TRP A 683 4.43 10.50 6.20
N LYS A 684 4.11 10.10 7.41
CA LYS A 684 2.96 9.29 7.79
C LYS A 684 2.06 10.09 8.72
N GLN A 685 0.76 10.05 8.43
CA GLN A 685 -0.31 10.63 9.20
C GLN A 685 -1.05 9.52 9.95
N GLY A 686 -1.05 9.61 11.28
CA GLY A 686 -1.80 8.71 12.17
C GLY A 686 -3.20 9.25 12.47
N PRO A 687 -3.82 8.86 13.60
CA PRO A 687 -5.11 9.38 13.99
C PRO A 687 -5.09 10.90 14.20
N CYS A 688 -6.12 11.59 13.73
CA CYS A 688 -6.29 13.03 13.96
C CYS A 688 -7.74 13.41 14.28
N HIS A 689 -7.90 14.43 15.12
CA HIS A 689 -9.18 14.91 15.61
C HIS A 689 -9.25 16.43 15.54
N LEU A 690 -10.40 16.96 15.12
CA LEU A 690 -10.71 18.38 15.16
C LEU A 690 -11.94 18.62 16.03
N VAL A 691 -11.80 19.49 17.02
CA VAL A 691 -12.80 19.76 18.05
C VAL A 691 -13.06 21.26 18.18
N GLU A 692 -14.33 21.66 18.31
CA GLU A 692 -14.79 23.04 18.49
C GLU A 692 -14.78 23.48 19.95
N GLU A 693 -13.69 23.20 20.65
CA GLU A 693 -13.51 23.56 22.06
C GLU A 693 -12.02 23.71 22.35
N VAL A 694 -11.68 24.49 23.37
CA VAL A 694 -10.33 24.60 23.93
C VAL A 694 -10.10 23.40 24.86
N LEU A 695 -9.29 22.43 24.42
CA LEU A 695 -8.96 21.27 25.25
C LEU A 695 -8.10 21.68 26.45
N SER A 696 -8.41 21.09 27.62
CA SER A 696 -7.61 21.28 28.83
C SER A 696 -6.30 20.50 28.76
N PRO A 697 -5.23 20.95 29.46
CA PRO A 697 -3.97 20.19 29.53
C PRO A 697 -4.15 18.74 30.00
N VAL A 698 -5.09 18.50 30.91
CA VAL A 698 -5.41 17.15 31.42
C VAL A 698 -6.04 16.28 30.34
N ALA A 699 -6.97 16.83 29.55
CA ALA A 699 -7.57 16.10 28.43
C ALA A 699 -6.52 15.76 27.36
N ILE A 700 -5.59 16.68 27.07
CA ILE A 700 -4.51 16.47 26.10
C ILE A 700 -3.53 15.39 26.58
N ALA A 701 -3.16 15.40 27.87
CA ALA A 701 -2.34 14.35 28.45
C ALA A 701 -3.04 12.98 28.40
N MET A 702 -4.36 12.93 28.65
CA MET A 702 -5.14 11.70 28.50
C MET A 702 -5.17 11.21 27.04
N LEU A 703 -5.37 12.11 26.06
CA LEU A 703 -5.35 11.76 24.64
C LEU A 703 -4.00 11.17 24.22
N TYR A 704 -2.89 11.73 24.70
CA TYR A 704 -1.56 11.18 24.46
C TYR A 704 -1.41 9.76 25.05
N GLN A 705 -1.90 9.55 26.27
CA GLN A 705 -1.82 8.24 26.95
C GLN A 705 -2.67 7.15 26.29
N LEU A 706 -3.73 7.51 25.55
CA LEU A 706 -4.49 6.54 24.71
C LEU A 706 -3.63 5.99 23.55
N GLY A 707 -2.61 6.73 23.15
CA GLY A 707 -1.63 6.31 22.15
C GLY A 707 -2.12 6.41 20.69
N PRO A 708 -1.22 6.14 19.73
CA PRO A 708 -1.47 6.30 18.30
C PRO A 708 -2.35 5.19 17.71
N CYS A 709 -2.65 4.12 18.46
CA CYS A 709 -3.54 3.05 18.04
C CYS A 709 -5.01 3.29 18.45
N TYR A 710 -5.31 4.42 19.11
CA TYR A 710 -6.66 4.74 19.53
C TYR A 710 -7.61 4.96 18.34
N THR A 711 -8.69 4.17 18.28
CA THR A 711 -9.69 4.20 17.20
C THR A 711 -11.04 4.80 17.62
N GLY A 712 -11.20 5.14 18.91
CA GLY A 712 -12.46 5.65 19.45
C GLY A 712 -12.73 7.13 19.12
N SER A 713 -13.91 7.60 19.52
CA SER A 713 -14.40 8.98 19.31
C SER A 713 -14.30 9.86 20.56
N VAL A 714 -13.37 9.55 21.47
CA VAL A 714 -13.12 10.24 22.76
C VAL A 714 -14.31 10.30 23.73
N GLN A 715 -15.37 9.53 23.46
CA GLN A 715 -16.57 9.44 24.30
C GLN A 715 -16.44 8.46 25.47
N ALA A 716 -15.59 7.44 25.33
CA ALA A 716 -15.36 6.43 26.36
C ALA A 716 -13.88 6.01 26.36
N PRO A 717 -12.94 6.91 26.72
CA PRO A 717 -11.52 6.60 26.71
C PRO A 717 -11.18 5.61 27.83
N THR A 718 -10.49 4.53 27.48
CA THR A 718 -10.03 3.50 28.43
C THR A 718 -8.51 3.52 28.51
N LEU A 719 -7.96 4.09 29.58
CA LEU A 719 -6.50 4.15 29.77
C LEU A 719 -5.94 2.82 30.27
N SER A 720 -6.65 2.11 31.15
CA SER A 720 -6.13 0.93 31.85
C SER A 720 -7.05 -0.29 31.78
N GLY A 721 -8.01 -0.32 30.84
CA GLY A 721 -8.93 -1.45 30.63
C GLY A 721 -9.94 -1.73 31.75
N VAL A 722 -9.77 -1.13 32.94
CA VAL A 722 -10.61 -1.36 34.12
C VAL A 722 -11.63 -0.22 34.33
N ASP A 723 -11.24 1.03 34.08
CA ASP A 723 -12.11 2.20 34.26
C ASP A 723 -12.41 2.89 32.92
N VAL A 724 -13.69 2.98 32.58
CA VAL A 724 -14.19 3.80 31.47
C VAL A 724 -14.28 5.24 31.97
N HIS A 725 -13.44 6.13 31.42
CA HIS A 725 -13.51 7.54 31.76
C HIS A 725 -14.74 8.20 31.12
N GLN A 726 -15.19 9.30 31.72
CA GLN A 726 -16.23 10.15 31.14
C GLN A 726 -15.80 10.71 29.77
N PRO A 727 -16.76 11.10 28.92
CA PRO A 727 -16.46 11.75 27.64
C PRO A 727 -15.50 12.92 27.82
N LEU A 728 -14.40 12.92 27.06
CA LEU A 728 -13.42 14.01 27.10
C LEU A 728 -13.94 15.29 26.44
N VAL A 729 -14.85 15.13 25.49
CA VAL A 729 -15.41 16.19 24.65
C VAL A 729 -16.88 15.84 24.40
N ALA A 730 -17.76 16.84 24.48
CA ALA A 730 -19.17 16.65 24.15
C ALA A 730 -19.36 16.26 22.66
N GLU A 731 -20.31 15.37 22.38
CA GLU A 731 -20.53 14.80 21.05
C GLU A 731 -20.64 15.87 19.95
N GLU A 732 -21.42 16.92 20.20
CA GLU A 732 -21.71 18.00 19.24
C GLU A 732 -20.46 18.82 18.86
N LYS A 733 -19.45 18.86 19.74
CA LYS A 733 -18.21 19.63 19.58
C LYS A 733 -17.17 18.92 18.71
N ILE A 734 -17.32 17.61 18.47
CA ILE A 734 -16.42 16.86 17.59
C ILE A 734 -16.78 17.17 16.14
N VAL A 735 -15.84 17.74 15.37
CA VAL A 735 -16.03 18.00 13.93
C VAL A 735 -15.71 16.73 13.14
N PHE A 736 -14.50 16.20 13.35
CA PHE A 736 -14.10 14.93 12.79
C PHE A 736 -13.07 14.20 13.65
N GLY A 737 -13.07 12.88 13.53
CA GLY A 737 -11.95 12.01 13.90
C GLY A 737 -11.62 11.10 12.72
N ILE A 738 -10.37 11.09 12.27
CA ILE A 738 -9.92 10.35 11.09
C ILE A 738 -8.88 9.34 11.53
N ASN A 739 -9.07 8.09 11.12
CA ASN A 739 -8.16 7.00 11.40
C ASN A 739 -8.10 6.05 10.19
N ALA A 740 -6.89 5.61 9.81
CA ALA A 740 -6.68 4.68 8.70
C ALA A 740 -7.29 3.29 8.95
N ALA A 741 -7.62 2.94 10.20
CA ALA A 741 -8.35 1.71 10.51
C ALA A 741 -9.79 1.71 9.96
N ALA A 742 -10.38 2.88 9.70
CA ALA A 742 -11.76 3.02 9.23
C ALA A 742 -11.82 3.44 7.75
N VAL A 743 -11.24 2.65 6.85
CA VAL A 743 -11.20 2.91 5.41
C VAL A 743 -12.25 2.08 4.65
N SER A 744 -12.92 2.70 3.69
CA SER A 744 -13.69 1.97 2.68
C SER A 744 -13.29 2.36 1.27
N VAL A 745 -13.47 1.43 0.33
CA VAL A 745 -13.22 1.64 -1.10
C VAL A 745 -14.55 1.75 -1.84
N MET A 746 -14.78 2.89 -2.49
CA MET A 746 -16.00 3.13 -3.27
C MET A 746 -15.73 3.93 -4.54
N THR A 747 -16.71 3.97 -5.45
CA THR A 747 -16.66 4.75 -6.69
C THR A 747 -17.45 6.05 -6.53
N LEU A 748 -17.24 7.06 -7.38
CA LEU A 748 -18.03 8.30 -7.35
C LEU A 748 -19.53 8.03 -7.52
N ALA A 749 -19.91 7.09 -8.38
CA ALA A 749 -21.29 6.66 -8.53
C ALA A 749 -21.89 6.10 -7.23
N LYS A 750 -21.12 5.35 -6.43
CA LYS A 750 -21.55 4.85 -5.12
C LYS A 750 -21.58 5.96 -4.06
N ILE A 751 -20.59 6.85 -4.04
CA ILE A 751 -20.55 8.03 -3.15
C ILE A 751 -21.82 8.87 -3.35
N ARG A 752 -22.22 9.13 -4.61
CA ARG A 752 -23.43 9.90 -4.93
C ARG A 752 -24.72 9.28 -4.41
N ARG A 753 -24.75 7.95 -4.26
CA ARG A 753 -25.93 7.21 -3.75
C ARG A 753 -25.99 7.21 -2.23
N VAL A 754 -24.84 7.20 -1.56
CA VAL A 754 -24.72 7.07 -0.09
C VAL A 754 -24.62 8.43 0.60
N TYR A 755 -23.94 9.39 -0.02
CA TYR A 755 -23.64 10.72 0.53
C TYR A 755 -24.29 11.83 -0.30
N SER A 756 -24.13 13.08 0.15
CA SER A 756 -24.72 14.24 -0.52
C SER A 756 -24.21 14.41 -1.95
N LYS A 757 -25.08 14.92 -2.83
CA LYS A 757 -24.71 15.29 -4.21
C LYS A 757 -23.70 16.45 -4.25
N ALA A 758 -23.67 17.30 -3.22
CA ALA A 758 -22.72 18.40 -3.12
C ALA A 758 -21.30 17.87 -2.88
N ASP A 759 -21.12 16.99 -1.89
CA ASP A 759 -19.83 16.38 -1.59
C ASP A 759 -19.31 15.56 -2.76
N CYS A 760 -20.19 14.77 -3.40
CA CYS A 760 -19.81 14.00 -4.59
C CYS A 760 -19.26 14.89 -5.73
N ARG A 761 -19.88 16.04 -5.99
CA ARG A 761 -19.38 17.00 -7.00
C ARG A 761 -18.05 17.61 -6.58
N SER A 762 -17.88 17.92 -5.29
CA SER A 762 -16.64 18.48 -4.76
C SER A 762 -15.48 17.49 -4.87
N ILE A 763 -15.71 16.23 -4.48
CA ILE A 763 -14.73 15.14 -4.62
C ILE A 763 -14.38 14.90 -6.09
N ALA A 764 -15.38 14.92 -6.99
CA ALA A 764 -15.17 14.76 -8.42
C ALA A 764 -14.29 15.90 -9.00
N LYS A 765 -14.53 17.16 -8.60
CA LYS A 765 -13.69 18.32 -8.97
C LYS A 765 -12.25 18.13 -8.49
N MET A 766 -12.06 17.64 -7.26
CA MET A 766 -10.71 17.40 -6.70
C MET A 766 -9.95 16.26 -7.38
N LEU A 767 -10.63 15.18 -7.78
CA LEU A 767 -10.02 14.05 -8.46
C LEU A 767 -9.87 14.24 -9.98
N GLY A 768 -10.39 15.34 -10.55
CA GLY A 768 -10.40 15.58 -11.99
C GLY A 768 -11.28 14.58 -12.76
N MET A 769 -12.37 14.11 -12.14
CA MET A 769 -13.24 13.06 -12.69
C MET A 769 -14.68 13.55 -12.90
N SER A 770 -15.42 12.82 -13.73
CA SER A 770 -16.88 12.97 -13.83
C SER A 770 -17.56 12.49 -12.55
N SER A 771 -18.59 13.22 -12.09
CA SER A 771 -19.43 12.80 -10.95
C SER A 771 -20.20 11.48 -11.17
N HIS A 772 -20.19 10.95 -12.40
CA HIS A 772 -20.79 9.68 -12.77
C HIS A 772 -19.76 8.53 -12.92
N GLU A 773 -18.48 8.77 -12.65
CA GLU A 773 -17.42 7.77 -12.76
C GLU A 773 -17.68 6.56 -11.85
N ASN A 774 -17.54 5.35 -12.40
CA ASN A 774 -17.85 4.10 -11.71
C ASN A 774 -16.75 3.03 -11.76
N ALA A 775 -15.57 3.31 -12.31
CA ALA A 775 -14.50 2.32 -12.37
C ALA A 775 -13.41 2.58 -11.31
N THR A 776 -13.06 3.84 -11.07
CA THR A 776 -11.94 4.20 -10.20
C THR A 776 -12.24 3.90 -8.72
N PRO A 777 -11.42 3.09 -8.04
CA PRO A 777 -11.47 2.97 -6.59
C PRO A 777 -11.06 4.27 -5.91
N ILE A 778 -11.86 4.73 -4.94
CA ILE A 778 -11.56 5.88 -4.09
C ILE A 778 -11.56 5.40 -2.64
N HIS A 779 -10.48 5.67 -1.92
CA HIS A 779 -10.36 5.37 -0.50
C HIS A 779 -10.94 6.52 0.33
N ILE A 780 -11.88 6.18 1.21
CA ILE A 780 -12.51 7.11 2.14
C ILE A 780 -12.23 6.65 3.56
N LEU A 781 -11.55 7.49 4.32
CA LEU A 781 -11.39 7.35 5.77
C LEU A 781 -12.64 7.95 6.42
N HIS A 782 -13.45 7.12 7.06
CA HIS A 782 -14.70 7.56 7.67
C HIS A 782 -14.46 8.43 8.90
N ASN A 783 -15.30 9.46 9.05
CA ASN A 783 -15.33 10.25 10.27
C ASN A 783 -15.86 9.40 11.45
N SER A 784 -15.03 9.16 12.47
CA SER A 784 -15.41 8.41 13.67
C SER A 784 -16.54 9.10 14.44
N GLY A 785 -16.67 10.42 14.34
CA GLY A 785 -17.77 11.20 14.92
C GLY A 785 -19.06 11.20 14.10
N GLY A 786 -19.12 10.48 12.98
CA GLY A 786 -20.25 10.54 12.04
C GLY A 786 -21.59 10.03 12.59
N HIS A 787 -21.55 9.17 13.60
CA HIS A 787 -22.74 8.60 14.26
C HIS A 787 -23.17 9.39 15.52
N LEU A 788 -22.38 10.39 15.93
CA LEU A 788 -22.61 11.15 17.17
C LEU A 788 -23.74 12.17 16.98
N SER A 789 -24.45 12.48 18.07
CA SER A 789 -25.49 13.52 18.08
C SER A 789 -24.90 14.92 17.89
N GLY A 790 -25.68 15.86 17.34
CA GLY A 790 -25.25 17.25 17.12
C GLY A 790 -25.31 17.71 15.65
N PRO A 791 -24.68 18.85 15.32
CA PRO A 791 -24.77 19.45 13.99
C PRO A 791 -24.00 18.63 12.96
N ALA A 792 -24.35 18.82 11.68
CA ALA A 792 -23.76 18.10 10.56
C ALA A 792 -22.22 18.20 10.53
N ARG A 793 -21.57 17.16 10.03
CA ARG A 793 -20.11 16.97 10.05
C ARG A 793 -19.57 16.58 8.69
N CYS A 794 -18.26 16.69 8.52
CA CYS A 794 -17.55 16.11 7.39
C CYS A 794 -17.81 14.59 7.33
N LEU A 795 -17.98 14.04 6.12
CA LEU A 795 -18.15 12.60 5.92
C LEU A 795 -16.88 11.80 6.30
N GLY A 796 -15.71 12.43 6.18
CA GLY A 796 -14.41 11.79 6.32
C GLY A 796 -13.34 12.35 5.39
N GLY A 797 -12.15 11.75 5.39
CA GLY A 797 -11.05 12.10 4.50
C GLY A 797 -11.00 11.25 3.24
N ILE A 798 -11.02 11.89 2.07
CA ILE A 798 -10.86 11.23 0.77
C ILE A 798 -9.38 11.24 0.41
N LEU A 799 -8.81 10.07 0.14
CA LEU A 799 -7.43 9.96 -0.30
C LEU A 799 -7.26 10.48 -1.73
N VAL A 800 -6.37 11.46 -1.91
CA VAL A 800 -6.01 12.07 -3.18
C VAL A 800 -4.51 11.89 -3.40
N GLY A 801 -4.13 11.37 -4.58
CA GLY A 801 -2.78 10.90 -4.89
C GLY A 801 -2.79 9.39 -5.06
N TYR A 802 -2.43 8.90 -6.25
CA TYR A 802 -2.54 7.47 -6.57
C TYR A 802 -1.25 6.72 -6.26
N LEU A 803 -0.11 7.36 -6.51
CA LEU A 803 1.22 6.78 -6.26
C LEU A 803 1.84 7.32 -4.99
N GLY A 804 1.55 8.58 -4.70
CA GLY A 804 2.05 9.30 -3.54
C GLY A 804 1.21 9.11 -2.28
N ALA A 805 0.12 8.36 -2.31
CA ALA A 805 -0.73 8.12 -1.15
C ALA A 805 -0.99 6.63 -0.95
N ARG A 806 -0.84 6.14 0.28
CA ARG A 806 -1.32 4.80 0.65
C ARG A 806 -1.79 4.75 2.09
N THR A 807 -2.74 3.88 2.37
CA THR A 807 -3.20 3.55 3.71
C THR A 807 -2.65 2.19 4.08
N PHE A 808 -2.27 1.97 5.35
CA PHE A 808 -1.92 0.65 5.83
C PHE A 808 -2.42 0.44 7.25
N VAL A 809 -3.00 -0.73 7.51
CA VAL A 809 -3.47 -1.14 8.84
C VAL A 809 -2.64 -2.34 9.30
N PRO A 810 -1.67 -2.14 10.21
CA PRO A 810 -0.85 -3.22 10.73
C PRO A 810 -1.66 -4.16 11.62
N HIS A 811 -1.40 -5.47 11.49
CA HIS A 811 -1.95 -6.52 12.35
C HIS A 811 -0.81 -7.43 12.85
N PRO A 812 0.10 -6.90 13.69
CA PRO A 812 1.22 -7.68 14.18
C PRO A 812 0.73 -8.85 15.03
N VAL A 813 1.52 -9.93 15.03
CA VAL A 813 1.18 -11.17 15.76
C VAL A 813 0.92 -10.93 17.25
N SER A 814 1.57 -9.92 17.86
CA SER A 814 1.34 -9.53 19.26
C SER A 814 -0.08 -9.07 19.57
N LEU A 815 -0.81 -8.51 18.58
CA LEU A 815 -2.23 -8.19 18.68
C LEU A 815 -3.11 -9.35 18.21
N THR A 816 -2.75 -9.98 17.09
CA THR A 816 -3.54 -11.06 16.49
C THR A 816 -3.73 -12.26 17.43
N ILE A 817 -2.78 -12.50 18.33
CA ILE A 817 -2.82 -13.63 19.26
C ILE A 817 -4.02 -13.59 20.21
N ASP A 818 -4.52 -12.41 20.55
CA ASP A 818 -5.71 -12.23 21.39
C ASP A 818 -6.96 -12.88 20.75
N ASN A 819 -7.02 -12.91 19.42
CA ASN A 819 -8.12 -13.52 18.65
C ASN A 819 -7.96 -15.05 18.44
N VAL A 820 -6.85 -15.63 18.88
CA VAL A 820 -6.56 -17.08 18.77
C VAL A 820 -6.66 -17.78 20.13
N GLY A 821 -6.36 -17.07 21.21
CA GLY A 821 -6.40 -17.59 22.58
C GLY A 821 -5.62 -16.75 23.60
N GLY A 822 -5.06 -15.60 23.19
CA GLY A 822 -4.33 -14.68 24.04
C GLY A 822 -3.06 -15.30 24.63
N THR A 823 -2.71 -14.88 25.84
CA THR A 823 -1.49 -15.36 26.51
C THR A 823 -1.55 -16.82 26.94
N ALA A 824 -2.74 -17.43 27.01
CA ALA A 824 -2.91 -18.85 27.31
C ALA A 824 -2.25 -19.75 26.26
N THR A 825 -2.32 -19.39 24.98
CA THR A 825 -1.66 -20.11 23.88
C THR A 825 -0.14 -20.14 24.07
N LEU A 826 0.46 -19.01 24.48
CA LEU A 826 1.90 -18.90 24.73
C LEU A 826 2.33 -19.70 25.98
N LEU A 827 1.51 -19.68 27.04
CA LEU A 827 1.73 -20.54 28.21
C LEU A 827 1.65 -22.03 27.85
N GLY A 828 0.77 -22.39 26.92
CA GLY A 828 0.72 -23.74 26.33
C GLY A 828 2.05 -24.13 25.67
N LEU A 829 2.69 -23.22 24.91
CA LEU A 829 4.01 -23.45 24.34
C LEU A 829 5.09 -23.62 25.43
N VAL A 830 5.05 -22.81 26.49
CA VAL A 830 5.95 -22.95 27.65
C VAL A 830 5.76 -24.32 28.30
N ALA A 831 4.53 -24.78 28.47
CA ALA A 831 4.22 -26.09 29.04
C ALA A 831 4.77 -27.25 28.18
N MET A 832 4.68 -27.12 26.85
CA MET A 832 5.15 -28.12 25.88
C MET A 832 6.68 -28.21 25.73
N ALA A 833 7.43 -27.18 26.12
CA ALA A 833 8.88 -27.15 26.01
C ALA A 833 9.55 -28.33 26.75
N LYS A 834 10.47 -29.02 26.06
CA LYS A 834 11.18 -30.21 26.60
C LYS A 834 12.67 -29.97 26.84
N ASP A 835 13.21 -28.92 26.25
CA ASP A 835 14.62 -28.57 26.25
C ASP A 835 14.83 -27.10 26.62
N VAL A 836 16.09 -26.74 26.86
CA VAL A 836 16.49 -25.38 27.26
C VAL A 836 16.17 -24.37 26.16
N GLU A 837 16.43 -24.72 24.89
CA GLU A 837 16.17 -23.83 23.75
C GLU A 837 14.67 -23.59 23.52
N GLY A 838 13.84 -24.64 23.60
CA GLY A 838 12.39 -24.52 23.47
C GLY A 838 11.78 -23.73 24.62
N LEU A 839 12.26 -23.91 25.85
CA LEU A 839 11.79 -23.13 26.99
C LEU A 839 12.15 -21.64 26.82
N TYR A 840 13.40 -21.35 26.46
CA TYR A 840 13.84 -19.99 26.19
C TYR A 840 13.03 -19.32 25.08
N ALA A 841 12.80 -20.01 23.95
CA ALA A 841 12.04 -19.46 22.83
C ALA A 841 10.57 -19.19 23.20
N ALA A 842 9.91 -20.12 23.91
CA ALA A 842 8.52 -19.96 24.33
C ALA A 842 8.35 -18.82 25.35
N VAL A 843 9.23 -18.73 26.35
CA VAL A 843 9.24 -17.62 27.31
C VAL A 843 9.52 -16.31 26.60
N LYS A 844 10.48 -16.26 25.67
CA LYS A 844 10.77 -15.05 24.90
C LYS A 844 9.57 -14.58 24.08
N ALA A 845 8.83 -15.48 23.42
CA ALA A 845 7.60 -15.13 22.72
C ALA A 845 6.57 -14.52 23.66
N LEU A 846 6.36 -15.12 24.85
CA LEU A 846 5.48 -14.58 25.89
C LEU A 846 5.91 -13.18 26.32
N VAL A 847 7.20 -12.96 26.61
CA VAL A 847 7.72 -11.65 27.02
C VAL A 847 7.53 -10.62 25.91
N CYS A 848 7.86 -10.95 24.66
CA CYS A 848 7.68 -10.04 23.52
C CYS A 848 6.21 -9.61 23.36
N VAL A 849 5.26 -10.55 23.46
CA VAL A 849 3.83 -10.24 23.36
C VAL A 849 3.35 -9.39 24.55
N VAL A 850 3.68 -9.78 25.79
CA VAL A 850 3.22 -9.06 26.99
C VAL A 850 3.80 -7.65 27.06
N LYS A 851 5.06 -7.44 26.66
CA LYS A 851 5.67 -6.10 26.62
C LYS A 851 5.15 -5.23 25.49
N SER A 852 4.73 -5.83 24.38
CA SER A 852 4.28 -5.08 23.21
C SER A 852 2.78 -4.77 23.22
N ASN A 853 1.98 -5.59 23.91
CA ASN A 853 0.54 -5.49 23.95
C ASN A 853 0.03 -5.32 25.39
N ARG A 854 -0.47 -4.11 25.69
CA ARG A 854 -1.03 -3.78 27.02
C ARG A 854 -2.26 -4.61 27.38
N ALA A 855 -3.07 -5.02 26.41
CA ALA A 855 -4.22 -5.90 26.66
C ALA A 855 -3.77 -7.29 27.12
N ALA A 856 -2.71 -7.83 26.51
CA ALA A 856 -2.11 -9.10 26.92
C ALA A 856 -1.52 -9.02 28.35
N GLN A 857 -0.91 -7.91 28.73
CA GLN A 857 -0.44 -7.67 30.10
C GLN A 857 -1.61 -7.67 31.10
N GLN A 858 -2.68 -6.90 30.83
CA GLN A 858 -3.88 -6.88 31.67
C GLN A 858 -4.54 -8.26 31.80
N GLU A 859 -4.53 -9.05 30.72
CA GLU A 859 -5.04 -10.42 30.76
C GLU A 859 -4.18 -11.32 31.66
N MET A 860 -2.85 -11.14 31.66
CA MET A 860 -1.95 -11.87 32.55
C MET A 860 -2.23 -11.57 34.02
N ASP A 861 -2.45 -10.30 34.37
CA ASP A 861 -2.82 -9.85 35.72
C ASP A 861 -4.20 -10.39 36.12
N ARG A 862 -5.23 -10.13 35.30
CA ARG A 862 -6.63 -10.48 35.59
C ARG A 862 -6.82 -11.98 35.84
N MET A 863 -6.14 -12.81 35.06
CA MET A 863 -6.26 -14.27 35.14
C MET A 863 -5.17 -14.92 36.01
N LYS A 864 -4.35 -14.14 36.73
CA LYS A 864 -3.22 -14.62 37.54
C LYS A 864 -2.29 -15.57 36.79
N ARG A 865 -2.02 -15.26 35.52
CA ARG A 865 -1.22 -16.11 34.62
C ARG A 865 0.27 -16.06 34.93
N TYR A 866 0.75 -15.04 35.66
CA TYR A 866 2.11 -15.02 36.19
C TYR A 866 2.38 -16.17 37.16
N GLN A 867 1.43 -16.48 38.06
CA GLN A 867 1.50 -17.68 38.93
C GLN A 867 1.51 -18.98 38.14
N THR A 868 0.76 -19.04 37.04
CA THR A 868 0.78 -20.20 36.14
C THR A 868 2.15 -20.36 35.49
N LEU A 869 2.77 -19.27 35.04
CA LEU A 869 4.13 -19.28 34.51
C LEU A 869 5.14 -19.73 35.59
N ALA A 870 5.04 -19.21 36.83
CA ALA A 870 5.88 -19.62 37.95
C ALA A 870 5.80 -21.14 38.19
N MET A 871 4.58 -21.69 38.24
CA MET A 871 4.34 -23.13 38.37
C MET A 871 4.96 -23.93 37.22
N LEU A 872 4.86 -23.45 35.98
CA LEU A 872 5.46 -24.11 34.81
C LEU A 872 7.00 -24.08 34.87
N LEU A 873 7.60 -22.95 35.26
CA LEU A 873 9.05 -22.82 35.44
C LEU A 873 9.56 -23.72 36.58
N LYS A 874 8.84 -23.77 37.71
CA LYS A 874 9.15 -24.66 38.85
C LYS A 874 9.19 -26.13 38.43
N LYS A 875 8.21 -26.59 37.64
CA LYS A 875 8.19 -27.95 37.07
C LYS A 875 9.34 -28.22 36.10
N LYS A 876 9.95 -27.17 35.54
CA LYS A 876 11.03 -27.24 34.53
C LYS A 876 12.36 -26.67 35.05
N ARG A 877 12.58 -26.69 36.37
CA ARG A 877 13.79 -26.18 37.03
C ARG A 877 15.12 -26.62 36.40
N SER A 878 15.20 -27.85 35.89
CA SER A 878 16.41 -28.40 35.26
C SER A 878 16.75 -27.75 33.91
N LEU A 879 15.81 -26.99 33.33
CA LEU A 879 15.98 -26.30 32.05
C LEU A 879 16.29 -24.81 32.23
N LEU A 880 16.28 -24.29 33.47
CA LEU A 880 16.52 -22.88 33.75
C LEU A 880 18.00 -22.51 33.55
N ASN A 881 18.23 -21.37 32.90
CA ASN A 881 19.55 -20.81 32.66
C ASN A 881 19.51 -19.27 32.84
N SER A 882 20.67 -18.63 32.85
CA SER A 882 20.79 -17.17 33.05
C SER A 882 19.96 -16.38 32.03
N HIS A 883 19.85 -16.85 30.79
CA HIS A 883 19.06 -16.19 29.75
C HIS A 883 17.55 -16.18 30.06
N ILE A 884 16.99 -17.25 30.63
CA ILE A 884 15.59 -17.31 31.05
C ILE A 884 15.35 -16.40 32.26
N LEU A 885 16.30 -16.33 33.19
CA LEU A 885 16.24 -15.38 34.30
C LEU A 885 16.23 -13.92 33.81
N HIS A 886 17.10 -13.57 32.85
CA HIS A 886 17.09 -12.23 32.23
C HIS A 886 15.78 -11.92 31.48
N LEU A 887 15.16 -12.89 30.80
CA LEU A 887 13.84 -12.69 30.22
C LEU A 887 12.77 -12.41 31.29
N THR A 888 12.90 -13.04 32.46
CA THR A 888 12.01 -12.81 33.60
C THR A 888 12.20 -11.40 34.17
N PHE A 889 13.45 -10.94 34.32
CA PHE A 889 13.73 -9.53 34.67
C PHE A 889 13.15 -8.55 33.65
N SER A 890 13.28 -8.85 32.36
CA SER A 890 12.72 -8.02 31.30
C SER A 890 11.18 -8.01 31.31
N LEU A 891 10.53 -9.13 31.67
CA LEU A 891 9.08 -9.23 31.81
C LEU A 891 8.54 -8.38 32.96
N VAL A 892 9.29 -8.35 34.08
CA VAL A 892 8.98 -7.49 35.22
C VAL A 892 9.25 -6.02 34.89
N GLY A 893 10.24 -5.77 34.03
CA GLY A 893 10.66 -4.43 33.59
C GLY A 893 11.76 -3.83 34.46
N THR A 894 12.46 -4.64 35.26
CA THR A 894 13.58 -4.19 36.13
C THR A 894 14.91 -4.09 35.38
N VAL A 895 15.01 -4.74 34.22
CA VAL A 895 16.20 -4.71 33.35
C VAL A 895 15.74 -4.35 31.94
N ASP A 896 15.52 -3.06 31.69
CA ASP A 896 15.24 -2.52 30.36
C ASP A 896 16.35 -1.57 29.90
N SER A 897 16.85 -1.80 28.68
CA SER A 897 18.05 -1.18 28.10
C SER A 897 17.94 0.31 27.75
N GLY A 898 17.02 1.06 28.37
CA GLY A 898 16.81 2.47 28.09
C GLY A 898 15.94 3.25 29.07
N ARG A 899 15.53 2.63 30.19
CA ARG A 899 14.79 3.32 31.26
C ARG A 899 15.46 3.02 32.60
N GLU A 900 16.19 3.98 33.13
CA GLU A 900 16.53 4.04 34.55
C GLU A 900 15.23 4.35 35.31
N SER A 901 14.40 3.34 35.57
CA SER A 901 13.19 3.49 36.37
C SER A 901 13.45 2.89 37.74
N THR A 902 13.42 3.74 38.77
CA THR A 902 13.51 3.34 40.18
C THR A 902 12.24 2.63 40.67
N SER A 903 11.19 2.58 39.85
CA SER A 903 9.92 1.92 40.17
C SER A 903 9.74 0.63 39.37
N ILE A 904 9.34 -0.45 40.04
CA ILE A 904 9.03 -1.74 39.42
C ILE A 904 7.76 -1.58 38.53
N PRO A 905 7.86 -1.72 37.19
CA PRO A 905 6.73 -1.47 36.31
C PRO A 905 5.60 -2.51 36.44
N ASN A 906 5.96 -3.77 36.66
CA ASN A 906 5.00 -4.89 36.77
C ASN A 906 5.11 -5.59 38.12
N VAL A 907 4.36 -5.08 39.11
CA VAL A 907 4.38 -5.57 40.49
C VAL A 907 3.87 -7.01 40.58
N SER A 908 2.78 -7.35 39.88
CA SER A 908 2.24 -8.72 39.89
C SER A 908 3.28 -9.75 39.41
N ALA A 909 3.99 -9.44 38.31
CA ALA A 909 5.04 -10.32 37.80
C ALA A 909 6.23 -10.39 38.76
N PHE A 910 6.60 -9.30 39.43
CA PHE A 910 7.66 -9.29 40.43
C PHE A 910 7.32 -10.22 41.61
N GLU A 911 6.13 -10.06 42.20
CA GLU A 911 5.65 -10.85 43.33
C GLU A 911 5.47 -12.34 42.97
N ASP A 912 4.80 -12.63 41.85
CA ASP A 912 4.44 -14.00 41.50
C ASP A 912 5.58 -14.82 40.86
N LEU A 913 6.61 -14.17 40.25
CA LEU A 913 7.72 -14.88 39.58
C LEU A 913 9.06 -14.75 40.27
N LEU A 914 9.48 -13.52 40.62
CA LEU A 914 10.80 -13.29 41.18
C LEU A 914 10.81 -13.58 42.69
N CYS A 915 9.78 -13.16 43.41
CA CYS A 915 9.68 -13.38 44.85
C CYS A 915 9.26 -14.81 45.24
N ASP A 916 8.76 -15.62 44.31
CA ASP A 916 8.54 -17.05 44.55
C ASP A 916 9.88 -17.82 44.55
N LEU A 917 10.54 -17.81 45.71
CA LEU A 917 11.83 -18.49 45.92
C LEU A 917 11.75 -20.00 45.68
N GLU A 918 10.57 -20.63 45.76
CA GLU A 918 10.42 -22.06 45.48
C GLU A 918 10.64 -22.40 44.00
N VAL A 919 10.47 -21.42 43.09
CA VAL A 919 10.81 -21.58 41.67
C VAL A 919 12.33 -21.69 41.50
N TRP A 920 13.10 -20.93 42.29
CA TRP A 920 14.54 -20.74 42.11
C TRP A 920 15.41 -21.59 43.06
N GLN A 921 14.84 -22.13 44.14
CA GLN A 921 15.55 -22.85 45.21
C GLN A 921 16.44 -24.02 44.72
N ASP A 922 15.98 -24.74 43.70
CA ASP A 922 16.68 -25.89 43.11
C ASP A 922 17.39 -25.55 41.77
N SER A 923 17.49 -24.27 41.43
CA SER A 923 18.23 -23.82 40.24
C SER A 923 19.74 -23.77 40.49
N PRO A 924 20.61 -23.81 39.46
CA PRO A 924 22.06 -23.67 39.61
C PRO A 924 22.47 -22.49 40.51
N GLY A 925 23.50 -22.67 41.35
CA GLY A 925 23.89 -21.65 42.34
C GLY A 925 24.22 -20.27 41.75
N ASP A 926 24.75 -20.23 40.53
CA ASP A 926 25.02 -18.98 39.81
C ASP A 926 23.74 -18.19 39.49
N LEU A 927 22.64 -18.88 39.19
CA LEU A 927 21.33 -18.26 38.95
C LEU A 927 20.75 -17.65 40.22
N GLN A 928 20.84 -18.39 41.33
CA GLN A 928 20.40 -17.90 42.63
C GLN A 928 21.21 -16.66 43.02
N LYS A 929 22.54 -16.71 42.81
CA LYS A 929 23.42 -15.58 43.06
C LYS A 929 23.00 -14.35 42.24
N SER A 930 22.79 -14.49 40.93
CA SER A 930 22.34 -13.38 40.07
C SER A 930 20.96 -12.84 40.48
N LEU A 931 20.03 -13.68 40.93
CA LEU A 931 18.74 -13.25 41.45
C LEU A 931 18.90 -12.42 42.73
N TYR A 932 19.70 -12.88 43.69
CA TYR A 932 19.94 -12.15 44.94
C TYR A 932 20.76 -10.87 44.72
N GLU A 933 21.74 -10.88 43.81
CA GLU A 933 22.47 -9.68 43.38
C GLU A 933 21.49 -8.64 42.83
N HIS A 934 20.56 -9.04 41.97
CA HIS A 934 19.54 -8.15 41.43
C HIS A 934 18.60 -7.59 42.53
N PHE A 935 18.20 -8.39 43.52
CA PHE A 935 17.43 -7.87 44.66
C PHE A 935 18.23 -6.87 45.51
N CYS A 936 19.53 -7.09 45.69
CA CYS A 936 20.41 -6.15 46.37
C CYS A 936 20.55 -4.83 45.57
N GLU A 937 20.66 -4.90 44.25
CA GLU A 937 20.69 -3.73 43.36
C GLU A 937 19.39 -2.92 43.48
N LEU A 938 18.23 -3.57 43.32
CA LEU A 938 16.93 -2.90 43.46
C LEU A 938 16.75 -2.27 44.86
N ALA A 939 17.20 -2.95 45.92
CA ALA A 939 17.15 -2.42 47.29
C ALA A 939 18.12 -1.24 47.50
N ALA A 940 19.26 -1.20 46.80
CA ALA A 940 20.21 -0.11 46.85
C ALA A 940 19.73 1.12 46.06
N GLU A 941 19.08 0.91 44.91
CA GLU A 941 18.53 1.95 44.03
C GLU A 941 17.21 2.54 44.56
N SER A 942 16.50 1.83 45.43
CA SER A 942 15.24 2.27 46.08
C SER A 942 15.45 3.33 47.19
N ARG A 943 16.61 3.97 47.31
CA ARG A 943 16.93 4.96 48.36
C ARG A 943 16.62 6.41 47.98
#